data_AF-A0A9W8XF71-F1
#
_entry.id   AF-A0A9W8XF71-F1
#
_cell.length_a   1.000
_cell.length_b   1.000
_cell.length_c   1.000
_cell.angle_alpha   90.00
_cell.angle_beta   90.00
_cell.angle_gamma   90.00
#
_symmetry.space_group_name_H-M   'P 1'
#
loop_
_entity.id
_entity.type
_entity.pdbx_description
1 polymer ?
#
loop_
_entity_poly.entity_id
_entity_poly.type
_entity_poly.pdbx_seq_one_letter_code
_entity_poly.pdbx_strand_id
1 'polypeptide(L)'
;MRQREIIAASLISSLVLLFIMVVVARFLWSHKSSKDRPETDGERSVDPVQKETSLLSRARSVKLFSAPKKERGHWVPTLSGIIKAGDEGIFSSSLLNVQHVQHGTPGELSLQDVYDAFAHELRNRPVAERGTYTSEINKFLTSTKKVQRTQSVSASPPRRPDLSKRASRKSVDGIRKSIDLGDLGIGRTRSVKKLSSPNLVSLSNSLPFEAGGPGPVHTLWDQDLQHALVFQGHTSVPVTGHELAALSVVLGSPVDISLDAQNDKCDTWANTYKGALGVSIAATATSDGSYHISLASNKRNVSQLPAKGSGYSTLHAKHLASGSLPFASDRKTINSILITPDTLSRLKTGESLYLQPTGADTKGSQFLARLPNARAPNFHALAPSKSANSTSRLLHAVGDLVFTGGFTPFASIPLIQTVRFVASGGLVPGRLLQRLDALVEKVHRQAPHLQLFGPLLENTNAHLRFRVNERLSRLARGTLTDEALADKVARMSRYTTLLERLMALVPDMRPADVLAAVRDGLKAEMERSYEDAVAAHLIGGTILPDSTSKRNSSVSRKDTRRRSRLSDNDSSGTASPDGQASGRPSSTFPVHNLGRQVEDVLKGSLPLDVQTVVHVARLVLVAWTLSVEGVAWGQGRLGSGWWTGAVAGEDVHVVSGRMLVMSVLGGLDWSGYGVWFARGLHSRRREIPLHFTNSMICGTRLVQVYTDIIHFTSYYERIKMGDLWSTEATRGVSFLVIPSDDMMIRVRRPSTVAQAPGEVKQCRTYKNR
;
A
#
# COMPACT_ATOMS: atom_id res chain seq x y z
N MET A 1 -43.05 -20.78 65.02
CA MET A 1 -42.33 -19.95 64.01
C MET A 1 -40.95 -19.58 64.53
N ARG A 2 -40.83 -18.66 65.52
CA ARG A 2 -39.59 -18.17 66.18
C ARG A 2 -38.33 -19.06 66.16
N GLN A 3 -38.41 -20.35 66.46
CA GLN A 3 -37.22 -21.23 66.50
C GLN A 3 -36.50 -21.36 65.14
N ARG A 4 -37.21 -21.27 64.01
CA ARG A 4 -36.58 -21.26 62.67
C ARG A 4 -35.92 -19.91 62.35
N GLU A 5 -36.51 -18.81 62.81
CA GLU A 5 -35.95 -17.45 62.67
C GLU A 5 -34.63 -17.31 63.43
N ILE A 6 -34.53 -17.87 64.64
CA ILE A 6 -33.29 -17.87 65.45
C ILE A 6 -32.18 -18.66 64.76
N ILE A 7 -32.48 -19.83 64.19
CA ILE A 7 -31.50 -20.64 63.45
C ILE A 7 -31.03 -19.91 62.19
N ALA A 8 -31.95 -19.28 61.44
CA ALA A 8 -31.60 -18.47 60.26
C ALA A 8 -30.71 -17.27 60.62
N ALA A 9 -31.04 -16.54 61.68
CA ALA A 9 -30.23 -15.42 62.17
C ALA A 9 -28.83 -15.87 62.61
N SER A 10 -28.72 -17.03 63.28
CA SER A 10 -27.44 -17.63 63.67
C SER A 10 -26.57 -18.00 62.46
N LEU A 11 -27.16 -18.59 61.42
CA LEU A 11 -26.44 -18.98 60.20
C LEU A 11 -26.01 -17.77 59.36
N ILE A 12 -26.83 -16.71 59.30
CA ILE A 12 -26.45 -15.45 58.64
C ILE A 12 -25.31 -14.78 59.42
N SER A 13 -25.38 -14.74 60.75
CA SER A 13 -24.34 -14.15 61.60
C SER A 13 -22.99 -14.89 61.46
N SER A 14 -22.99 -16.22 61.44
CA SER A 14 -21.76 -17.00 61.25
C SER A 14 -21.18 -16.83 59.84
N LEU A 15 -22.01 -16.78 58.79
CA LEU A 15 -21.56 -16.48 57.42
C LEU A 15 -20.94 -15.08 57.30
N VAL A 16 -21.54 -14.06 57.93
CA VAL A 16 -21.01 -12.70 57.95
C VAL A 16 -19.66 -12.63 58.68
N LEU A 17 -19.53 -13.29 59.84
CA LEU A 17 -18.26 -13.37 60.56
C LEU A 17 -17.17 -14.10 59.75
N LEU A 18 -17.51 -15.21 59.11
CA LEU A 18 -16.57 -15.97 58.26
C LEU A 18 -16.12 -15.14 57.05
N PHE A 19 -17.03 -14.40 56.41
CA PHE A 19 -16.70 -13.46 55.34
C PHE A 19 -15.77 -12.34 55.81
N ILE A 20 -16.05 -11.73 56.97
CA ILE A 20 -15.17 -10.72 57.59
C ILE A 20 -13.78 -11.30 57.86
N MET A 21 -13.68 -12.51 58.43
CA MET A 21 -12.38 -13.15 58.68
C MET A 21 -11.62 -13.45 57.39
N VAL A 22 -12.28 -13.86 56.31
CA VAL A 22 -11.64 -14.08 55.00
C VAL A 22 -11.14 -12.77 54.39
N VAL A 23 -11.90 -11.67 54.51
CA VAL A 23 -11.49 -10.34 54.05
C VAL A 23 -10.30 -9.83 54.86
N VAL A 24 -10.34 -9.92 56.19
CA VAL A 24 -9.23 -9.51 57.08
C VAL A 24 -7.99 -10.37 56.85
N ALA A 25 -8.13 -11.69 56.68
CA ALA A 25 -7.03 -12.59 56.37
C ALA A 25 -6.36 -12.22 55.03
N ARG A 26 -7.13 -11.96 53.97
CA ARG A 26 -6.57 -11.49 52.69
C ARG A 26 -5.92 -10.12 52.80
N PHE A 27 -6.48 -9.19 53.58
CA PHE A 27 -5.89 -7.87 53.81
C PHE A 27 -4.53 -7.97 54.53
N LEU A 28 -4.44 -8.77 55.59
CA LEU A 28 -3.19 -9.01 56.33
C LEU A 28 -2.16 -9.79 55.50
N TRP A 29 -2.59 -10.77 54.70
CA TRP A 29 -1.69 -11.49 53.78
C TRP A 29 -1.12 -10.58 52.70
N SER A 30 -1.94 -9.67 52.16
CA SER A 30 -1.52 -8.65 51.20
C SER A 30 -0.46 -7.69 51.77
N HIS A 31 -0.46 -7.45 53.09
CA HIS A 31 0.51 -6.58 53.76
C HIS A 31 1.79 -7.30 54.20
N LYS A 32 1.75 -8.63 54.44
CA LYS A 32 2.93 -9.39 54.87
C LYS A 32 3.90 -9.72 53.73
N SER A 33 3.45 -9.66 52.47
CA SER A 33 4.23 -10.05 51.29
C SER A 33 5.17 -8.97 50.72
N SER A 34 5.21 -7.75 51.29
CA SER A 34 5.95 -6.61 50.71
C SER A 34 7.18 -6.16 51.51
N LYS A 35 7.70 -7.02 52.40
CA LYS A 35 8.85 -6.69 53.25
C LYS A 35 9.76 -7.90 53.45
N ASP A 36 10.42 -8.29 52.36
CA ASP A 36 11.79 -8.81 52.33
C ASP A 36 12.25 -8.95 50.87
N ARG A 37 13.07 -8.00 50.42
CA ARG A 37 13.88 -8.14 49.21
C ARG A 37 15.12 -7.25 49.38
N PRO A 38 16.34 -7.80 49.44
CA PRO A 38 17.54 -7.01 49.66
C PRO A 38 17.82 -6.09 48.48
N GLU A 39 18.49 -4.98 48.75
CA GLU A 39 18.93 -4.03 47.74
C GLU A 39 20.15 -4.61 47.00
N THR A 40 20.08 -4.65 45.68
CA THR A 40 21.23 -4.87 44.80
C THR A 40 21.28 -3.75 43.79
N ASP A 41 22.38 -3.01 43.77
CA ASP A 41 22.58 -1.83 42.95
C ASP A 41 22.70 -2.12 41.45
N GLY A 42 22.35 -1.10 40.68
CA GLY A 42 23.08 -0.74 39.45
C GLY A 42 23.03 -1.70 38.27
N GLU A 43 21.99 -1.58 37.44
CA GLU A 43 22.19 -1.24 36.01
C GLU A 43 20.88 -0.75 35.35
N ARG A 44 20.97 0.27 34.48
CA ARG A 44 19.82 0.82 33.76
C ARG A 44 19.68 0.16 32.39
N SER A 45 18.97 -0.97 32.33
CA SER A 45 18.41 -1.43 31.05
C SER A 45 17.16 -0.62 30.70
N VAL A 46 17.04 -0.21 29.44
CA VAL A 46 15.89 0.55 28.90
C VAL A 46 15.26 -0.28 27.80
N ASP A 47 14.21 -1.03 28.15
CA ASP A 47 13.49 -1.88 27.19
C ASP A 47 11.99 -1.93 27.53
N PRO A 48 11.09 -1.34 26.71
CA PRO A 48 9.67 -1.21 27.00
C PRO A 48 8.86 -2.43 26.52
N VAL A 49 9.15 -3.61 27.07
CA VAL A 49 8.33 -4.81 26.82
C VAL A 49 6.91 -4.62 27.36
N GLN A 50 5.91 -4.97 26.54
CA GLN A 50 4.50 -4.83 26.88
C GLN A 50 4.15 -5.58 28.17
N LYS A 51 3.43 -4.92 29.08
CA LYS A 51 2.87 -5.54 30.28
C LYS A 51 1.36 -5.69 30.16
N GLU A 52 0.86 -6.88 30.47
CA GLU A 52 -0.54 -7.25 30.34
C GLU A 52 -1.46 -6.39 31.20
N THR A 53 -2.71 -6.23 30.74
CA THR A 53 -3.73 -5.35 31.30
C THR A 53 -4.31 -5.88 32.61
N SER A 54 -3.52 -5.75 33.69
CA SER A 54 -3.94 -6.01 35.07
C SER A 54 -5.04 -5.03 35.53
N LEU A 55 -6.30 -5.43 35.29
CA LEU A 55 -7.50 -4.76 35.77
C LEU A 55 -7.61 -4.82 37.30
N LEU A 56 -6.94 -3.89 38.02
CA LEU A 56 -7.34 -3.37 39.35
C LEU A 56 -6.35 -2.31 39.89
N SER A 57 -6.28 -1.13 39.26
CA SER A 57 -5.49 0.02 39.75
C SER A 57 -6.39 1.20 40.09
N ARG A 58 -7.08 1.15 41.24
CA ARG A 58 -7.99 2.23 41.70
C ARG A 58 -7.67 2.77 43.12
N ALA A 59 -6.47 2.48 43.62
CA ALA A 59 -6.04 2.82 44.99
C ALA A 59 -4.70 3.60 45.05
N ARG A 60 -4.51 4.59 44.17
CA ARG A 60 -3.41 5.57 44.25
C ARG A 60 -3.92 7.00 44.02
N SER A 61 -4.57 7.54 45.05
CA SER A 61 -4.97 8.95 45.16
C SER A 61 -4.33 9.58 46.43
N VAL A 62 -4.49 10.89 46.62
CA VAL A 62 -4.04 11.73 47.75
C VAL A 62 -2.57 12.21 47.77
N LYS A 63 -1.54 11.40 47.48
CA LYS A 63 -0.12 11.85 47.57
C LYS A 63 0.47 12.53 46.31
N LEU A 64 -0.25 13.47 45.67
CA LEU A 64 0.23 14.11 44.42
C LEU A 64 -0.01 15.63 44.28
N PHE A 65 -0.42 16.33 45.34
CA PHE A 65 -0.81 17.75 45.27
C PHE A 65 0.34 18.78 45.19
N SER A 66 1.60 18.36 45.21
CA SER A 66 2.78 19.25 45.20
C SER A 66 3.72 19.08 43.99
N ALA A 67 3.37 18.24 43.01
CA ALA A 67 4.07 18.26 41.72
C ALA A 67 3.64 19.54 40.95
N PRO A 68 4.58 20.34 40.39
CA PRO A 68 4.21 21.47 39.56
C PRO A 68 3.37 20.98 38.38
N LYS A 69 2.33 21.74 38.01
CA LYS A 69 1.49 21.45 36.84
C LYS A 69 2.33 21.61 35.57
N LYS A 70 3.10 20.59 35.20
CA LYS A 70 3.70 20.47 33.87
C LYS A 70 2.56 20.64 32.86
N GLU A 71 2.67 21.66 32.02
CA GLU A 71 1.69 21.92 30.97
C GLU A 71 1.69 20.70 30.04
N ARG A 72 0.61 19.92 30.10
CA ARG A 72 0.46 18.75 29.25
C ARG A 72 0.10 19.26 27.86
N GLY A 73 0.98 19.03 26.90
CA GLY A 73 0.80 19.47 25.51
C GLY A 73 -0.54 19.01 24.92
N HIS A 74 -0.99 19.68 23.86
CA HIS A 74 -2.28 19.36 23.25
C HIS A 74 -2.35 17.88 22.83
N TRP A 75 -3.55 17.30 22.96
CA TRP A 75 -3.80 15.94 22.48
C TRP A 75 -3.73 15.91 20.96
N VAL A 76 -2.94 14.98 20.43
CA VAL A 76 -2.73 14.75 19.00
C VAL A 76 -2.75 13.25 18.70
N PRO A 77 -3.18 12.84 17.49
CA PRO A 77 -3.04 11.46 17.02
C PRO A 77 -1.59 10.98 17.05
N THR A 78 -1.35 9.71 17.39
CA THR A 78 -0.04 9.08 17.15
C THR A 78 0.16 8.81 15.65
N LEU A 79 1.37 8.45 15.24
CA LEU A 79 1.61 8.06 13.84
C LEU A 79 0.86 6.76 13.51
N SER A 80 0.79 5.81 14.44
CA SER A 80 -0.09 4.63 14.38
C SER A 80 -1.55 5.04 14.19
N GLY A 81 -2.07 6.00 14.95
CA GLY A 81 -3.45 6.50 14.79
C GLY A 81 -3.71 7.07 13.40
N ILE A 82 -2.78 7.85 12.86
CA ILE A 82 -2.86 8.34 11.47
C ILE A 82 -2.84 7.17 10.48
N ILE A 83 -1.93 6.19 10.62
CA ILE A 83 -1.84 5.04 9.72
C ILE A 83 -3.12 4.18 9.77
N LYS A 84 -3.66 3.90 10.97
CA LYS A 84 -4.93 3.18 11.15
C LYS A 84 -6.12 3.92 10.51
N ALA A 85 -6.18 5.24 10.65
CA ALA A 85 -7.21 6.04 9.97
C ALA A 85 -7.08 5.93 8.44
N GLY A 86 -5.84 5.89 7.92
CA GLY A 86 -5.57 5.61 6.52
C GLY A 86 -5.97 4.18 6.10
N ASP A 87 -5.86 3.18 6.97
CA ASP A 87 -6.26 1.79 6.68
C ASP A 87 -7.79 1.66 6.56
N GLU A 88 -8.51 2.33 7.46
CA GLU A 88 -9.98 2.41 7.46
C GLU A 88 -10.53 3.30 6.32
N GLY A 89 -9.66 3.93 5.53
CA GLY A 89 -10.05 4.78 4.40
C GLY A 89 -10.57 6.16 4.80
N ILE A 90 -10.20 6.66 6.00
CA ILE A 90 -10.51 8.03 6.46
C ILE A 90 -9.77 9.07 5.59
N PHE A 91 -8.60 8.71 5.06
CA PHE A 91 -7.90 9.45 4.00
C PHE A 91 -7.14 8.48 3.07
N SER A 92 -6.57 9.02 1.99
CA SER A 92 -5.67 8.29 1.09
C SER A 92 -4.31 9.00 1.00
N SER A 93 -3.34 8.44 0.27
CA SER A 93 -2.05 9.12 0.00
C SER A 93 -2.18 10.52 -0.63
N SER A 94 -3.38 10.93 -1.08
CA SER A 94 -3.71 12.32 -1.39
C SER A 94 -3.40 13.32 -0.26
N LEU A 95 -3.59 12.96 1.02
CA LEU A 95 -3.33 13.83 2.18
C LEU A 95 -1.90 14.40 2.14
N LEU A 96 -0.94 13.51 1.85
CA LEU A 96 0.49 13.80 1.80
C LEU A 96 0.92 14.48 0.48
N ASN A 97 -0.02 14.81 -0.40
CA ASN A 97 0.18 15.62 -1.60
C ASN A 97 -0.32 17.07 -1.45
N VAL A 98 -1.32 17.34 -0.60
CA VAL A 98 -2.01 18.65 -0.57
C VAL A 98 -1.10 19.81 -0.14
N GLN A 99 -0.31 19.63 0.91
CA GLN A 99 0.61 20.64 1.46
C GLN A 99 1.59 21.18 0.41
N HIS A 100 2.14 20.26 -0.39
CA HIS A 100 3.21 20.51 -1.36
C HIS A 100 2.78 21.48 -2.47
N VAL A 101 1.49 21.45 -2.83
CA VAL A 101 0.89 22.35 -3.83
C VAL A 101 0.62 23.75 -3.27
N GLN A 102 0.30 23.87 -1.97
CA GLN A 102 -0.11 25.15 -1.38
C GLN A 102 1.07 26.03 -0.95
N HIS A 103 2.17 25.44 -0.49
CA HIS A 103 3.30 26.21 0.04
C HIS A 103 4.47 26.37 -0.93
N GLY A 104 4.67 25.46 -1.89
CA GLY A 104 5.61 25.60 -3.02
C GLY A 104 7.11 25.63 -2.70
N THR A 105 7.50 25.96 -1.46
CA THR A 105 8.87 25.91 -0.96
C THR A 105 9.27 24.47 -0.64
N PRO A 106 10.36 23.93 -1.25
CA PRO A 106 10.99 22.73 -0.73
C PRO A 106 11.66 23.03 0.62
N GLY A 107 11.70 22.04 1.50
CA GLY A 107 12.17 22.20 2.88
C GLY A 107 11.62 21.14 3.82
N GLU A 108 11.82 21.30 5.13
CA GLU A 108 11.26 20.40 6.14
C GLU A 108 9.73 20.57 6.23
N LEU A 109 9.00 19.45 6.33
CA LEU A 109 7.56 19.41 6.60
C LEU A 109 7.36 19.29 8.10
N SER A 110 6.72 20.28 8.72
CA SER A 110 6.46 20.20 10.14
C SER A 110 5.38 19.17 10.44
N LEU A 111 5.48 18.50 11.60
CA LEU A 111 4.43 17.61 12.09
C LEU A 111 3.08 18.35 12.25
N GLN A 112 3.11 19.67 12.51
CA GLN A 112 1.90 20.48 12.57
C GLN A 112 1.18 20.59 11.22
N ASP A 113 1.92 20.67 10.10
CA ASP A 113 1.29 20.68 8.77
C ASP A 113 0.59 19.36 8.48
N VAL A 114 1.16 18.23 8.93
CA VAL A 114 0.56 16.89 8.81
C VAL A 114 -0.72 16.80 9.64
N TYR A 115 -0.70 17.31 10.87
CA TYR A 115 -1.90 17.40 11.71
C TYR A 115 -2.97 18.33 11.15
N ASP A 116 -2.60 19.47 10.56
CA ASP A 116 -3.55 20.39 9.94
C ASP A 116 -4.21 19.78 8.70
N ALA A 117 -3.44 19.05 7.87
CA ALA A 117 -3.94 18.31 6.72
C ALA A 117 -4.87 17.15 7.14
N PHE A 118 -4.49 16.36 8.15
CA PHE A 118 -5.34 15.30 8.69
C PHE A 118 -6.64 15.87 9.30
N ALA A 119 -6.54 16.97 10.05
CA ALA A 119 -7.69 17.66 10.60
C ALA A 119 -8.56 18.35 9.52
N HIS A 120 -8.02 18.67 8.34
CA HIS A 120 -8.81 19.12 7.19
C HIS A 120 -9.65 17.98 6.63
N GLU A 121 -9.05 16.82 6.34
CA GLU A 121 -9.80 15.65 5.84
C GLU A 121 -10.89 15.20 6.82
N LEU A 122 -10.56 15.11 8.11
CA LEU A 122 -11.52 14.76 9.17
C LEU A 122 -12.71 15.74 9.28
N ARG A 123 -12.52 17.04 8.96
CA ARG A 123 -13.59 18.06 8.95
C ARG A 123 -14.48 17.97 7.71
N ASN A 124 -13.93 17.53 6.58
CA ASN A 124 -14.64 17.41 5.31
C ASN A 124 -15.58 16.20 5.27
N ARG A 125 -15.41 15.24 6.20
CA ARG A 125 -16.33 14.11 6.37
C ARG A 125 -17.78 14.53 6.66
N PRO A 126 -18.78 13.71 6.27
CA PRO A 126 -20.18 13.91 6.63
C PRO A 126 -20.40 14.15 8.12
N VAL A 127 -21.43 14.94 8.47
CA VAL A 127 -21.73 15.29 9.87
C VAL A 127 -22.08 14.04 10.69
N ALA A 128 -22.70 13.03 10.09
CA ALA A 128 -23.02 11.76 10.76
C ALA A 128 -21.75 10.98 11.15
N GLU A 129 -20.73 10.93 10.28
CA GLU A 129 -19.44 10.28 10.55
C GLU A 129 -18.67 11.04 11.64
N ARG A 130 -18.64 12.38 11.57
CA ARG A 130 -18.03 13.22 12.61
C ARG A 130 -18.74 13.11 13.98
N GLY A 131 -19.98 12.65 14.00
CA GLY A 131 -20.74 12.39 15.22
C GLY A 131 -20.24 11.17 16.03
N THR A 132 -19.46 10.27 15.43
CA THR A 132 -18.91 9.09 16.13
C THR A 132 -17.51 9.30 16.69
N TYR A 133 -16.83 10.40 16.36
CA TYR A 133 -15.47 10.68 16.82
C TYR A 133 -15.40 10.86 18.34
N THR A 134 -14.32 10.37 18.96
CA THR A 134 -14.05 10.56 20.40
C THR A 134 -14.00 12.04 20.81
N SER A 135 -14.20 12.33 22.10
CA SER A 135 -14.16 13.71 22.59
C SER A 135 -12.78 14.35 22.41
N GLU A 136 -11.75 13.52 22.39
CA GLU A 136 -10.34 13.83 22.23
C GLU A 136 -10.01 14.19 20.76
N ILE A 137 -10.51 13.42 19.79
CA ILE A 137 -10.46 13.82 18.37
C ILE A 137 -11.21 15.13 18.15
N ASN A 138 -12.39 15.30 18.77
CA ASN A 138 -13.10 16.58 18.68
C ASN A 138 -12.30 17.76 19.28
N LYS A 139 -11.61 17.56 20.41
CA LYS A 139 -10.67 18.56 20.98
C LYS A 139 -9.54 18.87 19.98
N PHE A 140 -8.90 17.86 19.39
CA PHE A 140 -7.87 18.01 18.35
C PHE A 140 -8.38 18.78 17.12
N LEU A 141 -9.61 18.53 16.66
CA LEU A 141 -10.23 19.27 15.56
C LEU A 141 -10.59 20.72 15.92
N THR A 142 -10.73 21.05 17.22
CA THR A 142 -10.87 22.44 17.68
C THR A 142 -9.52 23.14 17.88
N SER A 143 -8.46 22.47 18.33
CA SER A 143 -7.14 23.09 18.53
C SER A 143 -6.43 23.37 17.20
N THR A 144 -6.45 22.42 16.26
CA THR A 144 -5.95 22.62 14.88
C THR A 144 -6.84 23.54 14.04
N LYS A 145 -7.94 24.08 14.60
CA LYS A 145 -8.74 25.11 13.92
C LYS A 145 -8.00 26.44 14.03
N LYS A 146 -6.95 26.61 13.22
CA LYS A 146 -6.30 27.90 12.97
C LYS A 146 -7.42 28.93 12.80
N VAL A 147 -7.46 29.93 13.68
CA VAL A 147 -8.43 31.01 13.58
C VAL A 147 -7.99 31.86 12.41
N GLN A 148 -8.40 31.45 11.20
CA GLN A 148 -8.64 32.37 10.10
C GLN A 148 -9.73 33.33 10.57
N ARG A 149 -9.29 34.31 11.36
CA ARG A 149 -9.87 35.63 11.49
C ARG A 149 -9.74 36.21 10.10
N THR A 150 -10.63 35.77 9.21
CA THR A 150 -10.82 36.35 7.90
C THR A 150 -10.87 37.83 8.14
N GLN A 151 -9.84 38.53 7.69
CA GLN A 151 -9.87 39.97 7.76
C GLN A 151 -10.94 40.37 6.76
N SER A 152 -12.16 40.50 7.27
CA SER A 152 -13.17 41.38 6.73
C SER A 152 -12.65 42.80 6.90
N VAL A 153 -11.57 43.09 6.16
CA VAL A 153 -11.37 44.40 5.56
C VAL A 153 -12.66 44.64 4.81
N SER A 154 -13.58 45.32 5.49
CA SER A 154 -14.72 45.93 4.85
C SER A 154 -14.12 46.86 3.82
N ALA A 155 -14.01 46.39 2.58
CA ALA A 155 -13.52 47.16 1.46
C ALA A 155 -14.45 48.37 1.34
N SER A 156 -14.02 49.48 1.92
CA SER A 156 -14.77 50.74 1.90
C SER A 156 -15.09 51.01 0.44
N PRO A 157 -16.38 51.14 0.07
CA PRO A 157 -16.77 51.20 -1.34
C PRO A 157 -15.98 52.34 -2.01
N PRO A 158 -15.41 52.10 -3.21
CA PRO A 158 -14.43 53.00 -3.80
C PRO A 158 -15.02 54.41 -3.85
N ARG A 159 -14.36 55.33 -3.13
CA ARG A 159 -14.82 56.70 -2.92
C ARG A 159 -14.94 57.35 -4.30
N ARG A 160 -16.18 57.59 -4.75
CA ARG A 160 -16.43 58.22 -6.05
C ARG A 160 -15.67 59.55 -6.12
N PRO A 161 -15.02 59.88 -7.25
CA PRO A 161 -14.54 61.23 -7.48
C PRO A 161 -15.73 62.20 -7.48
N ASP A 162 -15.58 63.34 -6.82
CA ASP A 162 -16.63 64.35 -6.71
C ASP A 162 -16.98 64.94 -8.09
N LEU A 163 -18.25 64.81 -8.49
CA LEU A 163 -18.79 65.49 -9.67
C LEU A 163 -20.03 66.31 -9.29
N SER A 164 -19.84 67.63 -9.46
CA SER A 164 -20.84 68.70 -9.64
C SER A 164 -22.19 68.61 -8.91
N LYS A 165 -22.36 69.55 -7.97
CA LYS A 165 -23.67 69.96 -7.42
C LYS A 165 -24.67 70.27 -8.54
N ARG A 166 -25.84 69.60 -8.56
CA ARG A 166 -27.06 70.10 -9.23
C ARG A 166 -28.27 69.81 -8.33
N ALA A 167 -29.18 70.77 -8.25
CA ALA A 167 -30.26 70.80 -7.26
C ALA A 167 -31.60 70.20 -7.77
N SER A 168 -32.62 70.22 -6.91
CA SER A 168 -34.00 69.73 -7.12
C SER A 168 -34.16 68.18 -7.11
N ARG A 169 -35.27 67.60 -6.63
CA ARG A 169 -36.53 68.17 -6.08
C ARG A 169 -37.20 67.22 -5.07
N LYS A 170 -38.27 67.68 -4.39
CA LYS A 170 -39.04 66.91 -3.39
C LYS A 170 -39.87 65.77 -4.02
N SER A 171 -39.90 64.61 -3.35
CA SER A 171 -41.04 63.66 -3.28
C SER A 171 -40.81 62.78 -2.03
N VAL A 172 -41.62 62.88 -0.97
CA VAL A 172 -42.97 62.31 -0.76
C VAL A 172 -42.93 60.83 -0.37
N ASP A 173 -43.27 60.61 0.90
CA ASP A 173 -43.88 59.44 1.58
C ASP A 173 -43.60 58.01 1.09
N GLY A 174 -43.10 57.19 2.02
CA GLY A 174 -42.80 55.78 1.78
C GLY A 174 -42.63 54.96 3.07
N ILE A 175 -43.63 54.99 3.96
CA ILE A 175 -43.62 54.21 5.21
C ILE A 175 -43.40 52.73 4.91
N ARG A 176 -42.23 52.19 5.31
CA ARG A 176 -41.97 50.75 5.35
C ARG A 176 -41.45 50.39 6.73
N LYS A 177 -42.32 49.73 7.50
CA LYS A 177 -41.99 49.15 8.81
C LYS A 177 -40.77 48.23 8.65
N SER A 178 -39.79 48.37 9.51
CA SER A 178 -38.73 47.37 9.70
C SER A 178 -39.38 46.08 10.21
N ILE A 179 -39.56 45.10 9.32
CA ILE A 179 -39.94 43.75 9.73
C ILE A 179 -38.71 43.14 10.40
N ASP A 180 -38.80 42.96 11.72
CA ASP A 180 -37.75 42.33 12.49
C ASP A 180 -37.72 40.83 12.15
N LEU A 181 -36.61 40.38 11.57
CA LEU A 181 -36.42 39.03 11.05
C LEU A 181 -35.78 38.09 12.09
N GLY A 182 -35.83 38.46 13.38
CA GLY A 182 -35.29 37.67 14.49
C GLY A 182 -36.05 36.37 14.77
N ASP A 183 -37.38 36.45 14.89
CA ASP A 183 -38.20 35.37 15.50
C ASP A 183 -38.83 34.38 14.52
N LEU A 184 -38.75 34.63 13.21
CA LEU A 184 -39.09 33.61 12.22
C LEU A 184 -37.98 32.56 12.19
N GLY A 185 -38.20 31.47 12.94
CA GLY A 185 -37.33 30.30 13.11
C GLY A 185 -37.06 29.47 11.84
N ILE A 186 -36.87 30.12 10.71
CA ILE A 186 -36.37 29.57 9.45
C ILE A 186 -34.90 29.20 9.67
N GLY A 187 -34.71 28.03 10.29
CA GLY A 187 -33.39 27.44 10.50
C GLY A 187 -32.62 27.46 9.18
N ARG A 188 -31.44 28.09 9.19
CA ARG A 188 -30.63 28.31 7.99
C ARG A 188 -30.05 27.00 7.47
N THR A 189 -30.90 26.17 6.86
CA THR A 189 -30.54 25.16 5.88
C THR A 189 -29.84 25.88 4.74
N ARG A 190 -28.53 26.09 4.92
CA ARG A 190 -27.64 26.47 3.83
C ARG A 190 -27.86 25.44 2.75
N SER A 191 -28.53 25.85 1.66
CA SER A 191 -28.64 25.04 0.46
C SER A 191 -27.22 24.83 -0.04
N VAL A 192 -26.63 23.72 0.39
CA VAL A 192 -25.36 23.22 -0.11
C VAL A 192 -25.65 22.93 -1.57
N LYS A 193 -25.38 23.92 -2.43
CA LYS A 193 -25.55 23.80 -3.89
C LYS A 193 -24.88 22.50 -4.26
N LYS A 194 -25.70 21.51 -4.62
CA LYS A 194 -25.26 20.15 -4.90
C LYS A 194 -24.29 20.26 -6.06
N LEU A 195 -22.99 20.23 -5.73
CA LEU A 195 -21.94 20.58 -6.67
C LEU A 195 -22.07 19.66 -7.89
N SER A 196 -21.67 20.21 -9.04
CA SER A 196 -21.80 19.57 -10.35
C SER A 196 -21.51 18.07 -10.32
N SER A 197 -22.31 17.33 -11.09
CA SER A 197 -22.12 15.90 -11.44
C SER A 197 -20.67 15.46 -11.26
N PRO A 198 -20.38 14.49 -10.38
CA PRO A 198 -19.01 14.22 -9.92
C PRO A 198 -18.12 13.94 -11.11
N ASN A 199 -17.15 14.83 -11.35
CA ASN A 199 -16.31 14.81 -12.55
C ASN A 199 -15.41 13.57 -12.66
N LEU A 200 -15.34 12.79 -11.58
CA LEU A 200 -14.58 11.58 -11.35
C LEU A 200 -15.48 10.64 -10.52
N VAL A 201 -15.63 9.38 -10.93
CA VAL A 201 -16.25 8.35 -10.08
C VAL A 201 -15.17 7.79 -9.18
N SER A 202 -15.25 8.00 -7.87
CA SER A 202 -14.15 7.64 -6.95
C SER A 202 -13.87 6.14 -6.96
N LEU A 203 -12.60 5.77 -7.15
CA LEU A 203 -12.13 4.39 -7.09
C LEU A 203 -11.92 3.85 -5.66
N SER A 204 -12.44 4.52 -4.62
CA SER A 204 -12.28 4.09 -3.22
C SER A 204 -13.38 3.12 -2.76
N ASN A 205 -13.31 1.86 -3.20
CA ASN A 205 -14.14 0.81 -2.59
C ASN A 205 -13.51 0.33 -1.27
N SER A 206 -14.34 0.17 -0.24
CA SER A 206 -13.99 -0.68 0.91
C SER A 206 -13.88 -2.13 0.47
N LEU A 207 -12.99 -2.90 1.11
CA LEU A 207 -12.94 -4.36 0.93
C LEU A 207 -14.33 -4.99 1.24
N PRO A 208 -14.73 -6.05 0.52
CA PRO A 208 -15.95 -6.81 0.81
C PRO A 208 -16.05 -7.14 2.30
N PHE A 209 -17.22 -6.89 2.90
CA PHE A 209 -17.45 -7.07 4.33
C PHE A 209 -18.22 -8.37 4.58
N GLU A 210 -17.53 -9.44 4.95
CA GLU A 210 -18.10 -10.79 5.04
C GLU A 210 -19.05 -10.95 6.25
N ALA A 211 -18.92 -10.13 7.30
CA ALA A 211 -19.66 -10.24 8.57
C ALA A 211 -21.15 -9.79 8.54
N GLY A 212 -21.82 -9.82 7.38
CA GLY A 212 -23.27 -10.04 7.22
C GLY A 212 -24.28 -9.03 7.82
N GLY A 213 -23.86 -7.95 8.49
CA GLY A 213 -24.81 -7.05 9.16
C GLY A 213 -24.34 -5.60 9.30
N PRO A 214 -25.27 -4.62 9.29
CA PRO A 214 -25.00 -3.18 9.25
C PRO A 214 -24.56 -2.61 10.61
N GLY A 215 -23.70 -3.32 11.34
CA GLY A 215 -23.11 -2.81 12.58
C GLY A 215 -22.16 -1.64 12.29
N PRO A 216 -22.06 -0.66 13.19
CA PRO A 216 -21.10 0.43 13.03
C PRO A 216 -19.68 -0.15 12.89
N VAL A 217 -18.94 0.34 11.90
CA VAL A 217 -17.51 0.08 11.80
C VAL A 217 -16.87 0.78 13.01
N HIS A 218 -16.39 -0.02 13.96
CA HIS A 218 -15.64 0.53 15.10
C HIS A 218 -14.35 1.16 14.57
N THR A 219 -14.24 2.47 14.74
CA THR A 219 -13.00 3.21 14.56
C THR A 219 -12.00 2.73 15.62
N LEU A 220 -10.86 2.20 15.15
CA LEU A 220 -9.77 1.72 16.01
C LEU A 220 -8.58 2.70 16.01
N TRP A 221 -8.65 3.73 15.16
CA TRP A 221 -7.67 4.80 15.04
C TRP A 221 -7.87 5.95 16.05
N ASP A 222 -9.10 6.18 16.52
CA ASP A 222 -9.46 7.33 17.37
C ASP A 222 -9.12 7.14 18.86
N GLN A 223 -8.53 5.99 19.18
CA GLN A 223 -8.00 5.59 20.49
C GLN A 223 -6.48 5.84 20.58
N ASP A 224 -5.79 5.91 19.43
CA ASP A 224 -4.34 6.09 19.30
C ASP A 224 -3.96 7.58 19.43
N LEU A 225 -4.03 8.09 20.66
CA LEU A 225 -3.84 9.50 21.00
C LEU A 225 -2.78 9.70 22.08
N GLN A 226 -2.03 10.80 21.98
CA GLN A 226 -1.03 11.18 22.99
C GLN A 226 -0.94 12.69 23.17
N HIS A 227 -0.27 13.13 24.23
CA HIS A 227 0.15 14.52 24.40
C HIS A 227 1.32 14.81 23.45
N ALA A 228 1.22 15.86 22.65
CA ALA A 228 2.35 16.36 21.88
C ALA A 228 3.51 16.79 22.80
N LEU A 229 4.73 16.51 22.37
CA LEU A 229 5.96 17.00 22.98
C LEU A 229 6.44 18.28 22.26
N VAL A 230 7.34 19.01 22.89
CA VAL A 230 8.04 20.14 22.25
C VAL A 230 9.54 19.83 22.25
N PHE A 231 10.13 19.73 21.06
CA PHE A 231 11.55 19.49 20.85
C PHE A 231 12.11 20.62 19.99
N GLN A 232 13.15 21.31 20.47
CA GLN A 232 13.76 22.48 19.82
C GLN A 232 12.74 23.59 19.43
N GLY A 233 11.62 23.71 20.15
CA GLY A 233 10.54 24.65 19.87
C GLY A 233 9.48 24.15 18.88
N HIS A 234 9.68 22.98 18.26
CA HIS A 234 8.74 22.36 17.33
C HIS A 234 7.88 21.28 17.99
N THR A 235 6.67 21.08 17.45
CA THR A 235 5.76 20.01 17.87
C THR A 235 6.36 18.66 17.46
N SER A 236 6.62 17.78 18.43
CA SER A 236 7.22 16.47 18.22
C SER A 236 6.42 15.36 18.89
N VAL A 237 6.67 14.12 18.46
CA VAL A 237 5.95 12.92 18.92
C VAL A 237 6.93 11.74 18.91
N PRO A 238 6.90 10.85 19.92
CA PRO A 238 7.67 9.62 19.89
C PRO A 238 7.11 8.68 18.80
N VAL A 239 8.00 8.08 18.01
CA VAL A 239 7.68 7.20 16.89
C VAL A 239 8.42 5.87 17.06
N THR A 240 7.71 4.76 16.93
CA THR A 240 8.31 3.41 16.92
C THR A 240 8.86 3.04 15.55
N GLY A 241 9.83 2.11 15.51
CA GLY A 241 10.37 1.60 14.24
C GLY A 241 9.31 1.00 13.31
N HIS A 242 8.25 0.39 13.85
CA HIS A 242 7.14 -0.15 13.07
C HIS A 242 6.24 0.95 12.47
N GLU A 243 5.98 2.04 13.19
CA GLU A 243 5.28 3.20 12.63
C GLU A 243 6.12 3.89 11.55
N LEU A 244 7.43 4.02 11.76
CA LEU A 244 8.36 4.60 10.80
C LEU A 244 8.45 3.75 9.51
N ALA A 245 8.54 2.42 9.64
CA ALA A 245 8.55 1.49 8.51
C ALA A 245 7.21 1.50 7.74
N ALA A 246 6.08 1.57 8.45
CA ALA A 246 4.77 1.73 7.81
C ALA A 246 4.64 3.07 7.06
N LEU A 247 5.08 4.18 7.66
CA LEU A 247 5.11 5.50 7.01
C LEU A 247 6.01 5.48 5.75
N SER A 248 7.15 4.82 5.83
CA SER A 248 8.10 4.65 4.73
C SER A 248 7.49 3.94 3.51
N VAL A 249 6.77 2.84 3.76
CA VAL A 249 6.00 2.13 2.72
C VAL A 249 4.87 3.01 2.15
N VAL A 250 4.16 3.74 3.02
CA VAL A 250 3.04 4.62 2.64
C VAL A 250 3.47 5.88 1.87
N LEU A 251 4.67 6.43 2.14
CA LEU A 251 5.24 7.56 1.39
C LEU A 251 5.93 7.12 0.10
N GLY A 252 6.20 5.82 -0.06
CA GLY A 252 7.10 5.29 -1.08
C GLY A 252 8.51 5.88 -0.95
N SER A 253 8.99 6.11 0.26
CA SER A 253 10.33 6.64 0.56
C SER A 253 11.06 5.65 1.45
N PRO A 254 12.18 5.03 1.03
CA PRO A 254 13.00 4.27 1.96
C PRO A 254 13.46 5.17 3.12
N VAL A 255 13.59 4.59 4.31
CA VAL A 255 14.32 5.22 5.41
C VAL A 255 15.77 4.83 5.29
N ASP A 256 16.66 5.81 5.26
CA ASP A 256 18.06 5.59 5.55
C ASP A 256 18.33 5.96 7.01
N ILE A 257 19.02 5.08 7.73
CA ILE A 257 19.53 5.29 9.08
C ILE A 257 21.05 5.06 9.03
N SER A 258 21.72 5.76 8.12
CA SER A 258 23.16 5.68 7.93
C SER A 258 23.89 6.22 9.17
N LEU A 259 24.56 5.31 9.88
CA LEU A 259 25.30 5.61 11.11
C LEU A 259 26.51 6.54 10.90
N ASP A 260 26.93 6.73 9.64
CA ASP A 260 28.07 7.58 9.23
C ASP A 260 27.75 9.09 9.23
N ALA A 261 26.66 9.51 9.88
CA ALA A 261 26.16 10.89 9.97
C ALA A 261 27.13 11.90 10.64
N GLN A 262 28.33 11.48 11.05
CA GLN A 262 29.44 12.37 11.44
C GLN A 262 30.17 13.04 10.26
N ASN A 263 29.86 12.66 9.00
CA ASN A 263 30.41 13.34 7.82
C ASN A 263 29.47 14.44 7.30
N ASP A 264 29.96 15.67 7.16
CA ASP A 264 29.26 16.87 6.64
C ASP A 264 28.79 16.79 5.16
N LYS A 265 28.70 15.59 4.57
CA LYS A 265 28.22 15.35 3.20
C LYS A 265 26.72 15.04 3.13
N CYS A 266 26.01 15.08 4.25
CA CYS A 266 24.61 14.69 4.39
C CYS A 266 23.66 15.41 3.40
N ASP A 267 23.93 16.67 3.05
CA ASP A 267 23.17 17.46 2.04
C ASP A 267 23.05 16.77 0.66
N THR A 268 23.99 15.90 0.31
CA THR A 268 23.93 15.12 -0.95
C THR A 268 22.91 13.98 -0.89
N TRP A 269 22.54 13.50 0.30
CA TRP A 269 21.63 12.36 0.47
C TRP A 269 20.18 12.71 0.15
N ALA A 270 19.65 13.78 0.74
CA ALA A 270 18.27 14.24 0.53
C ALA A 270 17.95 14.51 -0.96
N ASN A 271 18.97 14.93 -1.73
CA ASN A 271 18.86 15.14 -3.17
C ASN A 271 18.80 13.84 -3.99
N THR A 272 19.31 12.73 -3.45
CA THR A 272 19.44 11.44 -4.16
C THR A 272 18.18 10.59 -4.06
N TYR A 273 17.64 10.39 -2.85
CA TYR A 273 16.50 9.48 -2.62
C TYR A 273 15.17 10.23 -2.45
N LYS A 274 14.58 10.61 -3.58
CA LYS A 274 13.27 11.27 -3.62
C LYS A 274 12.15 10.24 -3.65
N GLY A 275 11.43 10.11 -2.53
CA GLY A 275 10.30 9.19 -2.40
C GLY A 275 9.17 9.43 -3.40
N ALA A 276 8.27 8.45 -3.52
CA ALA A 276 7.15 8.45 -4.47
C ALA A 276 6.30 9.73 -4.44
N LEU A 277 6.04 10.28 -3.24
CA LEU A 277 5.29 11.51 -3.04
C LEU A 277 6.18 12.76 -2.93
N GLY A 278 7.43 12.70 -3.40
CA GLY A 278 8.42 13.77 -3.24
C GLY A 278 8.77 14.09 -1.79
N VAL A 279 8.26 13.33 -0.81
CA VAL A 279 8.67 13.40 0.59
C VAL A 279 9.77 12.38 0.79
N SER A 280 10.90 12.79 1.37
CA SER A 280 11.91 11.87 1.91
C SER A 280 11.81 11.85 3.44
N ILE A 281 12.21 10.73 4.04
CA ILE A 281 12.36 10.57 5.49
C ILE A 281 13.85 10.65 5.82
N ALA A 282 14.22 11.47 6.79
CA ALA A 282 15.57 11.55 7.33
C ALA A 282 15.58 11.21 8.83
N ALA A 283 16.64 10.56 9.29
CA ALA A 283 16.86 10.23 10.69
C ALA A 283 18.23 10.78 11.13
N THR A 284 18.25 11.76 12.03
CA THR A 284 19.49 12.29 12.61
C THR A 284 19.65 11.77 14.04
N ALA A 285 20.79 11.14 14.33
CA ALA A 285 21.10 10.67 15.69
C ALA A 285 21.31 11.88 16.62
N THR A 286 20.65 11.87 17.78
CA THR A 286 20.80 12.90 18.82
C THR A 286 21.81 12.50 19.88
N SER A 287 22.31 13.45 20.65
CA SER A 287 23.39 13.25 21.63
C SER A 287 23.02 12.35 22.83
N ASP A 288 21.74 12.01 22.98
CA ASP A 288 21.22 11.04 23.95
C ASP A 288 21.14 9.61 23.40
N GLY A 289 21.53 9.38 22.14
CA GLY A 289 21.44 8.09 21.46
C GLY A 289 20.05 7.76 20.89
N SER A 290 19.09 8.70 20.95
CA SER A 290 17.83 8.58 20.20
C SER A 290 17.98 9.13 18.76
N TYR A 291 16.88 9.16 18.00
CA TYR A 291 16.85 9.64 16.63
C TYR A 291 15.75 10.69 16.45
N HIS A 292 16.13 11.86 15.95
CA HIS A 292 15.19 12.85 15.45
C HIS A 292 14.79 12.48 14.02
N ILE A 293 13.50 12.19 13.81
CA ILE A 293 12.96 11.87 12.49
C ILE A 293 12.34 13.13 11.88
N SER A 294 12.87 13.57 10.74
CA SER A 294 12.30 14.67 9.95
C SER A 294 11.77 14.20 8.61
N LEU A 295 10.81 14.96 8.07
CA LEU A 295 10.23 14.73 6.74
C LEU A 295 10.62 15.89 5.84
N ALA A 296 11.18 15.63 4.67
CA ALA A 296 11.65 16.66 3.74
C ALA A 296 10.83 16.69 2.45
N SER A 297 10.20 17.84 2.17
CA SER A 297 9.50 18.17 0.94
C SER A 297 10.50 18.50 -0.17
N ASN A 298 10.67 17.57 -1.12
CA ASN A 298 11.56 17.74 -2.27
C ASN A 298 10.83 18.44 -3.42
N LYS A 299 11.49 19.42 -4.06
CA LYS A 299 10.97 20.09 -5.26
C LYS A 299 10.69 19.07 -6.37
N ARG A 300 9.40 18.84 -6.64
CA ARG A 300 8.92 17.95 -7.72
C ARG A 300 9.00 18.64 -9.07
N ASN A 301 9.25 17.86 -10.13
CA ASN A 301 9.08 18.31 -11.51
C ASN A 301 7.60 18.39 -11.89
N VAL A 302 7.26 19.15 -12.94
CA VAL A 302 5.87 19.26 -13.45
C VAL A 302 5.29 17.89 -13.84
N SER A 303 6.12 16.93 -14.28
CA SER A 303 5.72 15.54 -14.57
C SER A 303 5.36 14.71 -13.33
N GLN A 304 5.84 15.12 -12.16
CA GLN A 304 5.75 14.47 -10.84
C GLN A 304 4.69 15.12 -9.94
N LEU A 305 4.03 16.18 -10.42
CA LEU A 305 2.87 16.75 -9.75
C LEU A 305 1.66 15.83 -9.95
N PRO A 306 0.84 15.62 -8.91
CA PRO A 306 -0.23 14.63 -8.92
C PRO A 306 -1.40 15.05 -9.82
N ALA A 307 -2.19 14.07 -10.23
CA ALA A 307 -3.52 14.31 -10.78
C ALA A 307 -4.53 14.58 -9.65
N LYS A 308 -5.75 15.03 -10.01
CA LYS A 308 -6.85 15.35 -9.08
C LYS A 308 -7.67 14.12 -8.65
N GLY A 309 -7.33 12.93 -9.16
CA GLY A 309 -8.00 11.68 -8.81
C GLY A 309 -7.61 11.11 -7.46
N SER A 310 -8.21 9.97 -7.12
CA SER A 310 -7.99 9.28 -5.85
C SER A 310 -6.52 8.87 -5.63
N GLY A 311 -6.08 8.92 -4.37
CA GLY A 311 -4.79 8.39 -3.94
C GLY A 311 -4.92 6.95 -3.45
N TYR A 312 -3.80 6.23 -3.46
CA TYR A 312 -3.75 4.83 -3.01
C TYR A 312 -4.04 4.67 -1.51
N SER A 313 -4.67 3.54 -1.18
CA SER A 313 -4.92 3.08 0.19
C SER A 313 -3.62 2.71 0.92
N THR A 314 -3.52 3.11 2.20
CA THR A 314 -2.34 2.81 3.04
C THR A 314 -2.28 1.33 3.45
N LEU A 315 -3.45 0.73 3.71
CA LEU A 315 -3.63 -0.72 3.87
C LEU A 315 -3.04 -1.46 2.67
N HIS A 316 -3.43 -1.09 1.45
CA HIS A 316 -2.90 -1.72 0.25
C HIS A 316 -1.39 -1.45 0.07
N ALA A 317 -0.88 -0.26 0.40
CA ALA A 317 0.56 0.00 0.38
C ALA A 317 1.34 -0.98 1.27
N LYS A 318 0.91 -1.16 2.52
CA LYS A 318 1.52 -2.13 3.45
C LYS A 318 1.37 -3.57 2.98
N HIS A 319 0.15 -3.97 2.63
CA HIS A 319 -0.15 -5.36 2.24
C HIS A 319 0.59 -5.78 0.96
N LEU A 320 0.54 -4.98 -0.10
CA LEU A 320 1.15 -5.31 -1.40
C LEU A 320 2.68 -5.28 -1.33
N ALA A 321 3.28 -4.31 -0.63
CA ALA A 321 4.73 -4.29 -0.38
C ALA A 321 5.19 -5.57 0.35
N SER A 322 4.39 -6.04 1.30
CA SER A 322 4.62 -7.26 2.08
C SER A 322 4.31 -8.56 1.32
N GLY A 323 3.83 -8.48 0.07
CA GLY A 323 3.50 -9.64 -0.76
C GLY A 323 2.17 -10.32 -0.45
N SER A 324 1.25 -9.59 0.18
CA SER A 324 -0.12 -10.03 0.45
C SER A 324 -1.13 -9.23 -0.36
N LEU A 325 -2.21 -9.87 -0.80
CA LEU A 325 -3.29 -9.28 -1.58
C LEU A 325 -4.59 -9.34 -0.77
N PRO A 326 -5.09 -8.21 -0.23
CA PRO A 326 -6.37 -8.17 0.48
C PRO A 326 -7.53 -8.54 -0.45
N PHE A 327 -8.51 -9.31 0.04
CA PHE A 327 -9.70 -9.67 -0.73
C PHE A 327 -11.02 -9.48 0.03
N ALA A 328 -10.99 -9.49 1.37
CA ALA A 328 -12.15 -9.24 2.21
C ALA A 328 -11.75 -8.65 3.57
N SER A 329 -12.70 -8.12 4.34
CA SER A 329 -12.46 -7.61 5.68
C SER A 329 -13.63 -7.86 6.62
N ASP A 330 -13.31 -8.13 7.88
CA ASP A 330 -14.27 -8.27 8.99
C ASP A 330 -14.14 -7.09 9.95
N ARG A 331 -14.88 -7.11 11.07
CA ARG A 331 -14.74 -6.11 12.14
C ARG A 331 -13.37 -6.14 12.85
N LYS A 332 -12.62 -7.24 12.75
CA LYS A 332 -11.33 -7.45 13.45
C LYS A 332 -10.16 -7.76 12.53
N THR A 333 -10.43 -8.27 11.33
CA THR A 333 -9.44 -8.91 10.44
C THR A 333 -9.51 -8.39 9.01
N ILE A 334 -8.38 -8.52 8.29
CA ILE A 334 -8.27 -8.29 6.84
C ILE A 334 -7.83 -9.60 6.19
N ASN A 335 -8.74 -10.27 5.49
CA ASN A 335 -8.51 -11.57 4.86
C ASN A 335 -7.68 -11.34 3.58
N SER A 336 -6.48 -11.91 3.54
CA SER A 336 -5.43 -11.60 2.55
C SER A 336 -4.75 -12.85 2.00
N ILE A 337 -4.56 -12.90 0.68
CA ILE A 337 -3.83 -13.99 0.00
C ILE A 337 -2.33 -13.70 0.04
N LEU A 338 -1.50 -14.63 0.52
CA LEU A 338 -0.05 -14.55 0.39
C LEU A 338 0.41 -15.02 -0.98
N ILE A 339 1.14 -14.17 -1.71
CA ILE A 339 1.63 -14.46 -3.06
C ILE A 339 3.13 -14.79 -3.01
N THR A 340 3.44 -16.08 -3.15
CA THR A 340 4.80 -16.62 -3.10
C THR A 340 5.35 -16.88 -4.52
N PRO A 341 6.66 -17.14 -4.70
CA PRO A 341 7.18 -17.61 -5.99
C PRO A 341 6.54 -18.93 -6.46
N ASP A 342 6.18 -19.79 -5.51
CA ASP A 342 5.46 -21.05 -5.74
C ASP A 342 4.01 -20.82 -6.24
N THR A 343 3.31 -19.79 -5.73
CA THR A 343 2.02 -19.34 -6.27
C THR A 343 2.10 -19.03 -7.77
N LEU A 344 3.14 -18.30 -8.21
CA LEU A 344 3.34 -17.98 -9.62
C LEU A 344 3.63 -19.22 -10.48
N SER A 345 4.37 -20.19 -9.94
CA SER A 345 4.67 -21.45 -10.64
C SER A 345 3.41 -22.27 -10.91
N ARG A 346 2.54 -22.42 -9.91
CA ARG A 346 1.28 -23.19 -10.05
C ARG A 346 0.23 -22.48 -10.93
N LEU A 347 0.20 -21.15 -10.88
CA LEU A 347 -0.66 -20.38 -11.79
C LEU A 347 -0.25 -20.54 -13.25
N LYS A 348 1.05 -20.67 -13.54
CA LYS A 348 1.59 -20.91 -14.89
C LYS A 348 1.26 -22.31 -15.43
N THR A 349 1.25 -23.34 -14.58
CA THR A 349 0.87 -24.71 -14.96
C THR A 349 -0.63 -24.91 -15.15
N GLY A 350 -1.46 -23.92 -14.79
CA GLY A 350 -2.92 -24.02 -14.87
C GLY A 350 -3.53 -24.84 -13.74
N GLU A 351 -2.81 -25.02 -12.63
CA GLU A 351 -3.31 -25.78 -11.48
C GLU A 351 -4.50 -25.08 -10.82
N SER A 352 -5.52 -25.85 -10.42
CA SER A 352 -6.58 -25.33 -9.56
C SER A 352 -6.03 -25.12 -8.14
N LEU A 353 -6.26 -23.93 -7.58
CA LEU A 353 -5.75 -23.54 -6.28
C LEU A 353 -6.88 -23.28 -5.29
N TYR A 354 -6.64 -23.56 -4.01
CA TYR A 354 -7.53 -23.20 -2.91
C TYR A 354 -6.86 -22.38 -1.82
N LEU A 355 -7.65 -21.51 -1.20
CA LEU A 355 -7.22 -20.71 -0.06
C LEU A 355 -7.20 -21.57 1.20
N GLN A 356 -6.01 -21.87 1.69
CA GLN A 356 -5.77 -22.50 2.97
C GLN A 356 -5.39 -21.39 3.99
N PRO A 357 -6.11 -21.21 5.11
CA PRO A 357 -5.67 -20.33 6.19
C PRO A 357 -4.26 -20.71 6.64
N THR A 358 -3.39 -19.71 6.81
CA THR A 358 -1.94 -19.89 7.02
C THR A 358 -1.43 -18.87 8.05
N GLY A 359 -0.25 -19.09 8.60
CA GLY A 359 0.35 -18.19 9.59
C GLY A 359 1.02 -16.97 8.96
N ALA A 360 1.77 -16.24 9.77
CA ALA A 360 2.75 -15.28 9.28
C ALA A 360 4.02 -16.03 8.83
N ASP A 361 3.89 -16.84 7.78
CA ASP A 361 4.90 -17.86 7.44
C ASP A 361 6.07 -17.32 6.59
N THR A 362 5.90 -16.12 6.03
CA THR A 362 6.94 -15.40 5.27
C THR A 362 7.43 -14.16 6.01
N LYS A 363 8.68 -13.74 5.77
CA LYS A 363 9.22 -12.46 6.26
C LYS A 363 8.27 -11.28 6.02
N GLY A 364 7.69 -11.17 4.82
CA GLY A 364 6.75 -10.09 4.48
C GLY A 364 5.48 -10.12 5.35
N SER A 365 4.89 -11.30 5.56
CA SER A 365 3.75 -11.45 6.48
C SER A 365 4.10 -11.20 7.95
N GLN A 366 5.32 -11.53 8.39
CA GLN A 366 5.79 -11.26 9.76
C GLN A 366 6.00 -9.77 9.99
N PHE A 367 6.66 -9.08 9.05
CA PHE A 367 6.78 -7.64 9.02
C PHE A 367 5.40 -6.96 9.08
N LEU A 368 4.48 -7.36 8.17
CA LEU A 368 3.13 -6.80 8.11
C LEU A 368 2.35 -6.98 9.42
N ALA A 369 2.46 -8.14 10.07
CA ALA A 369 1.81 -8.41 11.35
C ALA A 369 2.35 -7.55 12.50
N ARG A 370 3.59 -7.04 12.41
CA ARG A 370 4.19 -6.13 13.40
C ARG A 370 3.87 -4.64 13.13
N LEU A 371 3.40 -4.28 11.94
CA LEU A 371 3.07 -2.89 11.60
C LEU A 371 1.83 -2.39 12.38
N PRO A 372 1.69 -1.07 12.61
CA PRO A 372 0.42 -0.49 13.02
C PRO A 372 -0.64 -0.74 11.93
N ASN A 373 -1.62 -1.57 12.26
CA ASN A 373 -2.75 -1.92 11.40
C ASN A 373 -4.05 -1.60 12.13
N ALA A 374 -5.07 -1.09 11.42
CA ALA A 374 -6.40 -0.89 12.01
C ALA A 374 -7.11 -2.22 12.35
N ARG A 375 -6.80 -3.29 11.60
CA ARG A 375 -7.35 -4.64 11.77
C ARG A 375 -6.24 -5.65 11.56
N ALA A 376 -6.28 -6.79 12.24
CA ALA A 376 -5.23 -7.80 12.15
C ALA A 376 -5.22 -8.46 10.75
N PRO A 377 -4.06 -8.63 10.09
CA PRO A 377 -4.02 -9.39 8.85
C PRO A 377 -4.30 -10.87 9.14
N ASN A 378 -5.24 -11.45 8.38
CA ASN A 378 -5.54 -12.88 8.39
C ASN A 378 -5.07 -13.47 7.06
N PHE A 379 -4.14 -14.42 7.11
CA PHE A 379 -3.39 -14.85 5.95
C PHE A 379 -3.93 -16.16 5.36
N HIS A 380 -3.91 -16.25 4.03
CA HIS A 380 -4.30 -17.44 3.28
C HIS A 380 -3.22 -17.77 2.24
N ALA A 381 -2.68 -18.99 2.26
CA ALA A 381 -1.83 -19.52 1.21
C ALA A 381 -2.69 -20.13 0.08
N LEU A 382 -2.12 -20.24 -1.12
CA LEU A 382 -2.73 -20.94 -2.25
C LEU A 382 -2.12 -22.34 -2.40
N ALA A 383 -2.86 -23.35 -1.94
CA ALA A 383 -2.48 -24.77 -2.02
C ALA A 383 -3.15 -25.46 -3.25
N PRO A 384 -2.61 -26.56 -3.79
CA PRO A 384 -3.19 -27.25 -4.94
C PRO A 384 -4.49 -27.96 -4.56
N SER A 385 -5.54 -27.77 -5.36
CA SER A 385 -6.88 -28.33 -5.11
C SER A 385 -7.28 -29.38 -6.14
N LYS A 386 -8.10 -30.34 -5.69
CA LYS A 386 -8.90 -31.20 -6.59
C LYS A 386 -10.28 -30.60 -6.93
N SER A 387 -10.67 -29.50 -6.26
CA SER A 387 -11.90 -28.76 -6.53
C SER A 387 -11.61 -27.42 -7.23
N ALA A 388 -12.46 -27.03 -8.18
CA ALA A 388 -12.12 -26.03 -9.20
C ALA A 388 -12.22 -24.55 -8.77
N ASN A 389 -12.82 -24.25 -7.62
CA ASN A 389 -13.61 -23.02 -7.48
C ASN A 389 -12.82 -21.77 -7.04
N SER A 390 -11.59 -21.90 -6.56
CA SER A 390 -10.95 -20.88 -5.70
C SER A 390 -9.78 -20.10 -6.33
N THR A 391 -9.31 -20.49 -7.51
CA THR A 391 -8.45 -19.62 -8.34
C THR A 391 -9.18 -18.32 -8.70
N SER A 392 -10.51 -18.38 -8.94
CA SER A 392 -11.38 -17.23 -9.19
C SER A 392 -11.17 -16.08 -8.20
N ARG A 393 -11.15 -16.37 -6.88
CA ARG A 393 -11.00 -15.38 -5.81
C ARG A 393 -9.66 -14.65 -5.86
N LEU A 394 -8.58 -15.29 -6.33
CA LEU A 394 -7.34 -14.59 -6.63
C LEU A 394 -7.52 -13.63 -7.80
N LEU A 395 -8.08 -14.11 -8.92
CA LEU A 395 -8.27 -13.31 -10.14
C LEU A 395 -9.19 -12.11 -9.90
N HIS A 396 -10.22 -12.28 -9.07
CA HIS A 396 -11.12 -11.21 -8.63
C HIS A 396 -10.39 -10.20 -7.75
N ALA A 397 -9.57 -10.65 -6.79
CA ALA A 397 -8.75 -9.76 -5.96
C ALA A 397 -7.69 -8.99 -6.78
N VAL A 398 -7.15 -9.62 -7.83
CA VAL A 398 -6.23 -9.00 -8.79
C VAL A 398 -6.94 -7.93 -9.62
N GLY A 399 -8.17 -8.17 -10.09
CA GLY A 399 -9.01 -7.15 -10.73
C GLY A 399 -9.41 -6.03 -9.77
N ASP A 400 -9.74 -6.38 -8.53
CA ASP A 400 -10.19 -5.43 -7.50
C ASP A 400 -9.11 -4.41 -7.10
N LEU A 401 -7.81 -4.69 -7.35
CA LEU A 401 -6.70 -3.75 -7.15
C LEU A 401 -6.95 -2.37 -7.76
N VAL A 402 -7.65 -2.31 -8.90
CA VAL A 402 -7.96 -1.07 -9.61
C VAL A 402 -8.90 -0.16 -8.78
N PHE A 403 -9.72 -0.74 -7.91
CA PHE A 403 -10.73 -0.06 -7.09
C PHE A 403 -10.31 0.09 -5.62
N THR A 404 -9.01 0.22 -5.34
CA THR A 404 -8.42 0.36 -3.99
C THR A 404 -8.08 1.81 -3.61
N GLY A 405 -8.69 2.78 -4.30
CA GLY A 405 -8.31 4.20 -4.29
C GLY A 405 -7.12 4.51 -5.21
N GLY A 406 -6.30 3.53 -5.58
CA GLY A 406 -5.27 3.69 -6.59
C GLY A 406 -4.01 2.87 -6.32
N PHE A 407 -3.05 2.99 -7.23
CA PHE A 407 -1.89 2.12 -7.28
C PHE A 407 -0.75 2.52 -6.34
N THR A 408 -0.20 1.54 -5.63
CA THR A 408 0.89 1.72 -4.65
C THR A 408 2.26 1.86 -5.32
N PRO A 409 3.23 2.55 -4.68
CA PRO A 409 4.59 2.71 -5.19
C PRO A 409 5.41 1.42 -5.10
N PHE A 410 5.13 0.58 -4.10
CA PHE A 410 5.83 -0.65 -3.80
C PHE A 410 4.89 -1.86 -3.83
N ALA A 411 5.43 -3.00 -4.27
CA ALA A 411 4.82 -4.33 -4.18
C ALA A 411 5.91 -5.42 -4.13
N SER A 412 5.62 -6.62 -3.61
CA SER A 412 6.60 -7.71 -3.63
C SER A 412 6.84 -8.22 -5.07
N ILE A 413 8.07 -8.67 -5.36
CA ILE A 413 8.41 -9.18 -6.71
C ILE A 413 7.48 -10.34 -7.17
N PRO A 414 7.16 -11.37 -6.33
CA PRO A 414 6.24 -12.43 -6.74
C PRO A 414 4.81 -11.93 -7.02
N LEU A 415 4.33 -10.94 -6.26
CA LEU A 415 3.03 -10.31 -6.48
C LEU A 415 3.00 -9.56 -7.82
N ILE A 416 4.02 -8.74 -8.10
CA ILE A 416 4.16 -8.00 -9.37
C ILE A 416 4.16 -8.97 -10.56
N GLN A 417 4.92 -10.07 -10.46
CA GLN A 417 4.98 -11.09 -11.52
C GLN A 417 3.66 -11.84 -11.70
N THR A 418 2.94 -12.11 -10.60
CA THR A 418 1.64 -12.79 -10.62
C THR A 418 0.55 -11.93 -11.26
N VAL A 419 0.39 -10.68 -10.81
CA VAL A 419 -0.55 -9.72 -11.42
C VAL A 419 -0.22 -9.48 -12.89
N ARG A 420 1.08 -9.39 -13.23
CA ARG A 420 1.52 -9.22 -14.61
C ARG A 420 1.18 -10.43 -15.48
N PHE A 421 1.37 -11.65 -14.97
CA PHE A 421 1.01 -12.87 -15.70
C PHE A 421 -0.49 -12.85 -16.03
N VAL A 422 -1.33 -12.80 -14.99
CA VAL A 422 -2.80 -12.77 -15.09
C VAL A 422 -3.30 -11.66 -16.03
N ALA A 423 -3.00 -10.39 -15.75
CA ALA A 423 -3.60 -9.28 -16.47
C ALA A 423 -3.09 -9.10 -17.92
N SER A 424 -1.98 -9.77 -18.28
CA SER A 424 -1.39 -9.65 -19.61
C SER A 424 -2.07 -10.48 -20.71
N GLY A 425 -2.79 -11.56 -20.38
CA GLY A 425 -3.24 -12.53 -21.39
C GLY A 425 -2.06 -13.18 -22.14
N GLY A 426 -0.90 -13.29 -21.50
CA GLY A 426 0.36 -13.72 -22.15
C GLY A 426 0.94 -12.71 -23.15
N LEU A 427 0.25 -11.59 -23.44
CA LEU A 427 0.65 -10.61 -24.46
C LEU A 427 1.80 -9.73 -23.96
N VAL A 428 2.74 -9.44 -24.87
CA VAL A 428 3.83 -8.49 -24.56
C VAL A 428 3.28 -7.06 -24.41
N PRO A 429 3.80 -6.25 -23.46
CA PRO A 429 3.32 -4.87 -23.28
C PRO A 429 3.54 -3.95 -24.49
N GLY A 430 4.65 -4.13 -25.22
CA GLY A 430 5.02 -3.24 -26.31
C GLY A 430 5.04 -1.77 -25.88
N ARG A 431 4.27 -0.92 -26.57
CA ARG A 431 4.16 0.52 -26.28
C ARG A 431 3.04 0.91 -25.31
N LEU A 432 2.54 -0.03 -24.49
CA LEU A 432 1.42 0.15 -23.54
C LEU A 432 1.42 1.51 -22.82
N LEU A 433 2.49 1.83 -22.09
CA LEU A 433 2.59 3.08 -21.32
C LEU A 433 2.44 4.34 -22.21
N GLN A 434 3.11 4.38 -23.37
CA GLN A 434 3.02 5.51 -24.30
C GLN A 434 1.59 5.68 -24.85
N ARG A 435 0.88 4.57 -25.08
CA ARG A 435 -0.49 4.60 -25.59
C ARG A 435 -1.50 5.00 -24.51
N LEU A 436 -1.26 4.62 -23.24
CA LEU A 436 -2.07 5.09 -22.11
C LEU A 436 -1.88 6.59 -21.83
N ASP A 437 -0.65 7.13 -21.88
CA ASP A 437 -0.41 8.58 -21.78
C ASP A 437 -1.09 9.36 -22.93
N ALA A 438 -1.17 8.77 -24.14
CA ALA A 438 -1.95 9.34 -25.24
C ALA A 438 -3.48 9.27 -25.03
N LEU A 439 -3.98 8.24 -24.33
CA LEU A 439 -5.41 8.13 -23.97
C LEU A 439 -5.78 9.13 -22.84
N VAL A 440 -4.88 9.34 -21.89
CA VAL A 440 -4.92 10.44 -20.91
C VAL A 440 -5.02 11.79 -21.63
N GLU A 441 -4.18 12.06 -22.64
CA GLU A 441 -4.26 13.31 -23.42
C GLU A 441 -5.59 13.43 -24.19
N LYS A 442 -6.07 12.35 -24.81
CA LYS A 442 -7.36 12.31 -25.53
C LYS A 442 -8.54 12.67 -24.64
N VAL A 443 -8.62 12.10 -23.44
CA VAL A 443 -9.70 12.39 -22.46
C VAL A 443 -9.55 13.80 -21.88
N HIS A 444 -8.31 14.28 -21.63
CA HIS A 444 -8.09 15.65 -21.17
C HIS A 444 -8.62 16.70 -22.15
N ARG A 445 -8.44 16.49 -23.46
CA ARG A 445 -8.90 17.43 -24.52
C ARG A 445 -10.41 17.65 -24.53
N GLN A 446 -11.23 16.75 -23.96
CA GLN A 446 -12.68 16.99 -23.82
C GLN A 446 -13.04 18.04 -22.76
N ALA A 447 -12.23 18.19 -21.71
CA ALA A 447 -12.51 19.07 -20.58
C ALA A 447 -11.23 19.67 -19.98
N PRO A 448 -10.41 20.40 -20.77
CA PRO A 448 -9.10 20.87 -20.32
C PRO A 448 -9.19 21.82 -19.13
N HIS A 449 -10.26 22.61 -19.06
CA HIS A 449 -10.58 23.54 -17.97
C HIS A 449 -10.71 22.87 -16.59
N LEU A 450 -10.93 21.56 -16.51
CA LEU A 450 -10.96 20.83 -15.24
C LEU A 450 -9.56 20.53 -14.69
N GLN A 451 -8.52 20.54 -15.53
CA GLN A 451 -7.13 20.19 -15.19
C GLN A 451 -7.00 18.87 -14.40
N LEU A 452 -7.82 17.85 -14.71
CA LEU A 452 -7.90 16.61 -13.92
C LEU A 452 -6.56 15.88 -13.78
N PHE A 453 -5.76 15.86 -14.85
CA PHE A 453 -4.52 15.07 -14.93
C PHE A 453 -3.25 15.80 -14.47
N GLY A 454 -3.40 16.93 -13.76
CA GLY A 454 -2.29 17.77 -13.32
C GLY A 454 -1.70 18.67 -14.42
N PRO A 455 -0.76 19.56 -14.06
CA PRO A 455 -0.27 20.62 -14.95
C PRO A 455 0.59 20.14 -16.12
N LEU A 456 1.06 18.88 -16.10
CA LEU A 456 1.81 18.29 -17.22
C LEU A 456 1.03 18.37 -18.54
N LEU A 457 -0.31 18.31 -18.51
CA LEU A 457 -1.13 18.38 -19.72
C LEU A 457 -1.44 19.80 -20.21
N GLU A 458 -1.04 20.86 -19.50
CA GLU A 458 -1.24 22.23 -19.96
C GLU A 458 -0.47 22.53 -21.25
N ASN A 459 -1.00 23.44 -22.07
CA ASN A 459 -0.43 23.74 -23.40
C ASN A 459 0.97 24.38 -23.32
N THR A 460 1.24 25.14 -22.25
CA THR A 460 2.57 25.65 -21.86
C THR A 460 3.60 24.53 -21.72
N ASN A 461 3.18 23.37 -21.20
CA ASN A 461 4.02 22.23 -20.87
C ASN A 461 4.15 21.20 -22.01
N ALA A 462 3.67 21.52 -23.23
CA ALA A 462 3.70 20.60 -24.38
C ALA A 462 5.10 20.01 -24.69
N HIS A 463 6.16 20.79 -24.48
CA HIS A 463 7.55 20.34 -24.64
C HIS A 463 7.97 19.31 -23.59
N LEU A 464 7.42 19.35 -22.37
CA LEU A 464 7.59 18.32 -21.34
C LEU A 464 6.80 17.05 -21.69
N ARG A 465 5.56 17.19 -22.19
CA ARG A 465 4.75 16.05 -22.69
C ARG A 465 5.51 15.26 -23.76
N PHE A 466 6.14 15.96 -24.72
CA PHE A 466 6.98 15.33 -25.73
C PHE A 466 8.15 14.53 -25.13
N ARG A 467 8.90 15.12 -24.19
CA ARG A 467 10.01 14.44 -23.50
C ARG A 467 9.56 13.20 -22.71
N VAL A 468 8.39 13.25 -22.06
CA VAL A 468 7.81 12.07 -21.37
C VAL A 468 7.41 10.99 -22.37
N ASN A 469 6.73 11.33 -23.47
CA ASN A 469 6.37 10.40 -24.52
C ASN A 469 7.60 9.76 -25.21
N GLU A 470 8.68 10.51 -25.38
CA GLU A 470 9.95 9.99 -25.89
C GLU A 470 10.63 9.06 -24.88
N ARG A 471 10.64 9.43 -23.59
CA ARG A 471 11.12 8.57 -22.48
C ARG A 471 10.38 7.24 -22.45
N LEU A 472 9.04 7.26 -22.53
CA LEU A 472 8.20 6.06 -22.64
C LEU A 472 8.49 5.24 -23.90
N SER A 473 8.80 5.91 -25.02
CA SER A 473 9.25 5.24 -26.26
C SER A 473 10.62 4.55 -26.12
N ARG A 474 11.49 5.03 -25.22
CA ARG A 474 12.79 4.40 -24.89
C ARG A 474 12.59 3.23 -23.90
N LEU A 475 11.75 3.43 -22.88
CA LEU A 475 11.35 2.39 -21.90
C LEU A 475 10.72 1.17 -22.60
N ALA A 476 9.77 1.39 -23.52
CA ALA A 476 9.13 0.34 -24.32
C ALA A 476 10.11 -0.47 -25.19
N ARG A 477 11.29 0.08 -25.52
CA ARG A 477 12.36 -0.59 -26.28
C ARG A 477 13.45 -1.19 -25.38
N GLY A 478 13.31 -1.11 -24.05
CA GLY A 478 14.34 -1.52 -23.09
C GLY A 478 15.62 -0.66 -23.10
N THR A 479 15.66 0.45 -23.85
CA THR A 479 16.85 1.32 -23.95
C THR A 479 16.95 2.33 -22.81
N LEU A 480 15.95 2.39 -21.94
CA LEU A 480 15.98 3.11 -20.67
C LEU A 480 15.55 2.13 -19.58
N THR A 481 16.45 1.87 -18.62
CA THR A 481 16.25 0.90 -17.53
C THR A 481 15.85 1.54 -16.21
N ASP A 482 16.01 2.86 -16.07
CA ASP A 482 15.79 3.59 -14.82
C ASP A 482 14.91 4.83 -15.02
N GLU A 483 14.12 5.14 -14.00
CA GLU A 483 13.22 6.27 -13.92
C GLU A 483 12.93 6.55 -12.43
N ALA A 484 12.85 7.82 -12.05
CA ALA A 484 12.55 8.20 -10.67
C ALA A 484 11.14 7.71 -10.24
N LEU A 485 11.03 7.13 -9.05
CA LEU A 485 9.77 6.61 -8.50
C LEU A 485 8.63 7.64 -8.53
N ALA A 486 8.93 8.92 -8.28
CA ALA A 486 7.95 10.01 -8.37
C ALA A 486 7.37 10.24 -9.78
N ASP A 487 8.13 10.00 -10.86
CA ASP A 487 7.60 10.06 -12.24
C ASP A 487 6.69 8.85 -12.52
N LYS A 488 7.05 7.66 -12.02
CA LYS A 488 6.23 6.43 -12.13
C LYS A 488 4.90 6.59 -11.40
N VAL A 489 4.93 7.12 -10.18
CA VAL A 489 3.75 7.26 -9.32
C VAL A 489 2.84 8.39 -9.78
N ALA A 490 3.38 9.51 -10.27
CA ALA A 490 2.57 10.54 -10.91
C ALA A 490 1.91 10.06 -12.22
N ARG A 491 2.56 9.17 -12.99
CA ARG A 491 1.94 8.46 -14.12
C ARG A 491 0.77 7.59 -13.66
N MET A 492 0.96 6.76 -12.63
CA MET A 492 -0.12 5.91 -12.12
C MET A 492 -1.29 6.71 -11.51
N SER A 493 -1.02 7.87 -10.89
CA SER A 493 -2.06 8.83 -10.47
C SER A 493 -2.88 9.35 -11.67
N ARG A 494 -2.24 9.67 -12.80
CA ARG A 494 -2.95 10.02 -14.05
C ARG A 494 -3.77 8.86 -14.62
N TYR A 495 -3.31 7.62 -14.53
CA TYR A 495 -4.08 6.45 -14.97
C TYR A 495 -5.25 6.10 -14.04
N THR A 496 -5.10 6.30 -12.73
CA THR A 496 -6.20 6.22 -11.75
C THR A 496 -7.29 7.24 -12.13
N THR A 497 -6.89 8.50 -12.30
CA THR A 497 -7.79 9.60 -12.73
C THR A 497 -8.43 9.35 -14.10
N LEU A 498 -7.75 8.63 -15.01
CA LEU A 498 -8.29 8.27 -16.32
C LEU A 498 -9.50 7.35 -16.17
N LEU A 499 -9.38 6.31 -15.34
CA LEU A 499 -10.47 5.36 -15.10
C LEU A 499 -11.64 6.03 -14.38
N GLU A 500 -11.37 6.82 -13.33
CA GLU A 500 -12.38 7.63 -12.65
C GLU A 500 -13.14 8.56 -13.62
N ARG A 501 -12.43 9.18 -14.59
CA ARG A 501 -13.04 10.06 -15.59
C ARG A 501 -13.77 9.29 -16.68
N LEU A 502 -13.26 8.16 -17.14
CA LEU A 502 -13.91 7.33 -18.16
C LEU A 502 -15.25 6.77 -17.62
N MET A 503 -15.28 6.30 -16.37
CA MET A 503 -16.53 5.92 -15.71
C MET A 503 -17.50 7.11 -15.57
N ALA A 504 -17.00 8.32 -15.28
CA ALA A 504 -17.80 9.54 -15.20
C ALA A 504 -18.29 10.08 -16.56
N LEU A 505 -17.90 9.44 -17.67
CA LEU A 505 -18.31 9.78 -19.04
C LEU A 505 -19.28 8.75 -19.63
N VAL A 506 -19.51 7.59 -19.00
CA VAL A 506 -20.47 6.60 -19.47
C VAL A 506 -21.89 7.21 -19.44
N PRO A 507 -22.62 7.24 -20.57
CA PRO A 507 -23.96 7.83 -20.62
C PRO A 507 -24.99 6.97 -19.87
N ASP A 508 -26.10 7.60 -19.49
CA ASP A 508 -27.35 6.99 -19.00
C ASP A 508 -27.27 6.05 -17.77
N MET A 509 -26.09 5.92 -17.15
CA MET A 509 -25.85 5.14 -15.93
C MET A 509 -25.47 6.04 -14.74
N ARG A 510 -25.85 5.67 -13.52
CA ARG A 510 -25.40 6.40 -12.32
C ARG A 510 -23.96 5.98 -11.97
N PRO A 511 -23.11 6.86 -11.41
CA PRO A 511 -21.73 6.54 -11.02
C PRO A 511 -21.52 5.22 -10.26
N ALA A 512 -22.43 4.88 -9.34
CA ALA A 512 -22.37 3.63 -8.58
C ALA A 512 -22.68 2.38 -9.45
N ASP A 513 -23.60 2.50 -10.40
CA ASP A 513 -23.97 1.41 -11.30
C ASP A 513 -22.84 1.15 -12.32
N VAL A 514 -22.20 2.22 -12.82
CA VAL A 514 -21.00 2.11 -13.66
C VAL A 514 -19.87 1.44 -12.90
N LEU A 515 -19.59 1.87 -11.67
CA LEU A 515 -18.53 1.31 -10.83
C LEU A 515 -18.76 -0.19 -10.56
N ALA A 516 -20.00 -0.61 -10.31
CA ALA A 516 -20.35 -2.02 -10.16
C ALA A 516 -20.16 -2.80 -11.48
N ALA A 517 -20.72 -2.32 -12.58
CA ALA A 517 -20.64 -2.99 -13.88
C ALA A 517 -19.20 -3.11 -14.42
N VAL A 518 -18.37 -2.08 -14.24
CA VAL A 518 -16.94 -2.13 -14.60
C VAL A 518 -16.16 -3.05 -13.66
N ARG A 519 -16.51 -3.13 -12.37
CA ARG A 519 -15.87 -4.06 -11.42
C ARG A 519 -16.18 -5.52 -11.75
N ASP A 520 -17.45 -5.85 -11.99
CA ASP A 520 -17.86 -7.22 -12.28
C ASP A 520 -17.42 -7.66 -13.69
N GLY A 521 -17.45 -6.75 -14.67
CA GLY A 521 -16.83 -6.99 -15.98
C GLY A 521 -15.32 -7.23 -15.90
N LEU A 522 -14.60 -6.52 -15.03
CA LEU A 522 -13.16 -6.73 -14.85
C LEU A 522 -12.83 -8.07 -14.18
N LYS A 523 -13.68 -8.61 -13.32
CA LYS A 523 -13.50 -9.99 -12.79
C LYS A 523 -13.51 -11.02 -13.90
N ALA A 524 -14.52 -10.99 -14.77
CA ALA A 524 -14.63 -11.90 -15.92
C ALA A 524 -13.49 -11.70 -16.94
N GLU A 525 -13.04 -10.46 -17.16
CA GLU A 525 -11.89 -10.18 -18.03
C GLU A 525 -10.55 -10.62 -17.39
N MET A 526 -10.42 -10.65 -16.06
CA MET A 526 -9.27 -11.29 -15.37
C MET A 526 -9.29 -12.82 -15.49
N GLU A 527 -10.47 -13.44 -15.46
CA GLU A 527 -10.63 -14.89 -15.69
C GLU A 527 -10.21 -15.26 -17.12
N ARG A 528 -10.76 -14.60 -18.14
CA ARG A 528 -10.31 -14.77 -19.54
C ARG A 528 -8.81 -14.51 -19.71
N SER A 529 -8.29 -13.43 -19.14
CA SER A 529 -6.87 -13.09 -19.29
C SER A 529 -5.95 -14.10 -18.62
N TYR A 530 -6.40 -14.78 -17.56
CA TYR A 530 -5.67 -15.89 -16.97
C TYR A 530 -5.66 -17.12 -17.88
N GLU A 531 -6.80 -17.49 -18.47
CA GLU A 531 -6.91 -18.59 -19.45
C GLU A 531 -5.99 -18.34 -20.67
N ASP A 532 -6.05 -17.13 -21.25
CA ASP A 532 -5.16 -16.69 -22.34
C ASP A 532 -3.67 -16.79 -21.94
N ALA A 533 -3.33 -16.37 -20.71
CA ALA A 533 -1.95 -16.39 -20.21
C ALA A 533 -1.42 -17.82 -19.98
N VAL A 534 -2.26 -18.75 -19.49
CA VAL A 534 -1.92 -20.17 -19.35
C VAL A 534 -1.75 -20.82 -20.71
N ALA A 535 -2.68 -20.62 -21.65
CA ALA A 535 -2.59 -21.14 -23.01
C ALA A 535 -1.30 -20.65 -23.71
N ALA A 536 -1.02 -19.34 -23.64
CA ALA A 536 0.21 -18.76 -24.17
C ALA A 536 1.48 -19.31 -23.50
N HIS A 537 1.44 -19.65 -22.21
CA HIS A 537 2.58 -20.23 -21.51
C HIS A 537 2.87 -21.68 -21.93
N LEU A 538 1.83 -22.52 -22.05
CA LEU A 538 1.96 -23.92 -22.46
C LEU A 538 2.47 -24.04 -23.91
N ILE A 539 1.99 -23.18 -24.81
CA ILE A 539 2.48 -23.09 -26.20
C ILE A 539 3.91 -22.52 -26.24
N GLY A 540 4.20 -21.47 -25.45
CA GLY A 540 5.52 -20.87 -25.38
C GLY A 540 6.60 -21.83 -24.88
N GLY A 541 6.28 -22.66 -23.88
CA GLY A 541 7.17 -23.67 -23.30
C GLY A 541 7.53 -24.83 -24.24
N THR A 542 6.76 -25.04 -25.32
CA THR A 542 7.01 -26.08 -26.33
C THR A 542 7.67 -25.57 -27.61
N ILE A 543 7.73 -24.25 -27.84
CA ILE A 543 8.08 -23.67 -29.16
C ILE A 543 9.28 -22.69 -29.11
N LEU A 544 9.80 -22.30 -27.95
CA LEU A 544 10.94 -21.38 -27.84
C LEU A 544 12.32 -22.07 -27.80
N PRO A 545 13.08 -22.13 -28.91
CA PRO A 545 14.54 -22.24 -28.83
C PRO A 545 15.13 -20.97 -28.24
N ASP A 546 16.28 -21.08 -27.58
CA ASP A 546 16.89 -19.99 -26.83
C ASP A 546 17.19 -18.76 -27.72
N SER A 547 16.54 -17.62 -27.40
CA SER A 547 16.72 -16.37 -28.14
C SER A 547 18.02 -15.63 -27.78
N THR A 548 18.96 -16.26 -27.09
CA THR A 548 20.36 -15.79 -26.95
C THR A 548 21.16 -15.83 -28.25
N SER A 549 20.54 -16.18 -29.38
CA SER A 549 21.06 -15.98 -30.75
C SER A 549 21.44 -14.52 -31.01
N LYS A 550 22.63 -14.15 -30.53
CA LYS A 550 23.37 -12.95 -30.91
C LYS A 550 23.58 -13.02 -32.40
N ARG A 551 22.70 -12.35 -33.15
CA ARG A 551 22.81 -12.16 -34.58
C ARG A 551 24.04 -11.30 -34.85
N ASN A 552 25.21 -11.95 -34.87
CA ASN A 552 26.49 -11.39 -35.25
C ASN A 552 26.47 -11.08 -36.75
N SER A 553 25.62 -10.13 -37.15
CA SER A 553 25.67 -9.50 -38.45
C SER A 553 26.99 -8.73 -38.51
N SER A 554 28.00 -9.39 -39.07
CA SER A 554 29.31 -8.82 -39.34
C SER A 554 29.10 -7.54 -40.15
N VAL A 555 29.33 -6.40 -39.50
CA VAL A 555 29.32 -5.09 -40.18
C VAL A 555 30.50 -5.10 -41.12
N SER A 556 30.22 -5.39 -42.39
CA SER A 556 31.18 -5.27 -43.48
C SER A 556 31.74 -3.86 -43.47
N ARG A 557 32.99 -3.70 -43.00
CA ARG A 557 33.77 -2.47 -43.15
C ARG A 557 34.07 -2.27 -44.63
N LYS A 558 33.11 -1.69 -45.35
CA LYS A 558 33.31 -1.32 -46.75
C LYS A 558 34.05 0.02 -46.78
N ASP A 559 35.38 -0.06 -46.82
CA ASP A 559 36.24 1.10 -47.04
C ASP A 559 35.86 1.83 -48.33
N THR A 560 35.56 3.12 -48.22
CA THR A 560 35.37 4.01 -49.39
C THR A 560 36.16 5.30 -49.22
N ARG A 561 37.48 5.20 -49.41
CA ARG A 561 38.35 6.36 -49.70
C ARG A 561 38.06 6.92 -51.09
N ARG A 562 37.39 8.07 -51.19
CA ARG A 562 37.47 9.11 -52.26
C ARG A 562 36.57 10.27 -51.80
N ARG A 563 37.00 11.53 -51.59
CA ARG A 563 37.96 12.43 -52.26
C ARG A 563 37.40 13.04 -53.57
N SER A 564 37.39 14.37 -53.63
CA SER A 564 37.01 15.24 -54.77
C SER A 564 35.50 15.29 -55.09
N ARG A 565 34.93 16.38 -55.65
CA ARG A 565 35.35 17.81 -55.75
C ARG A 565 34.10 18.68 -56.04
N LEU A 566 34.29 19.99 -56.24
CA LEU A 566 33.26 20.92 -56.73
C LEU A 566 32.63 20.44 -58.04
N SER A 567 31.33 20.71 -58.20
CA SER A 567 30.73 21.17 -59.46
C SER A 567 29.35 21.75 -59.17
N ASP A 568 29.18 23.05 -59.42
CA ASP A 568 27.86 23.65 -59.57
C ASP A 568 27.20 23.11 -60.84
N ASN A 569 25.86 23.04 -60.86
CA ASN A 569 25.10 23.30 -62.08
C ASN A 569 23.62 23.53 -61.78
N ASP A 570 23.05 24.58 -62.38
CA ASP A 570 21.61 24.73 -62.52
C ASP A 570 21.07 23.68 -63.51
N SER A 571 19.88 23.14 -63.23
CA SER A 571 18.91 22.74 -64.25
C SER A 571 17.52 22.66 -63.63
N SER A 572 16.55 23.33 -64.25
CA SER A 572 15.13 23.07 -64.03
C SER A 572 14.71 21.78 -64.75
N GLY A 573 13.67 21.09 -64.25
CA GLY A 573 12.98 20.08 -65.07
C GLY A 573 12.24 18.94 -64.35
N THR A 574 10.91 19.00 -64.46
CA THR A 574 9.98 17.85 -64.64
C THR A 574 9.82 16.73 -63.60
N ALA A 575 8.56 16.28 -63.53
CA ALA A 575 8.10 14.94 -63.14
C ALA A 575 8.37 14.46 -61.70
N SER A 576 7.32 14.52 -60.88
CA SER A 576 7.19 13.68 -59.68
C SER A 576 7.31 12.19 -60.04
N PRO A 577 8.20 11.41 -59.39
CA PRO A 577 7.89 10.02 -59.16
C PRO A 577 6.83 9.95 -58.06
N ASP A 578 5.78 9.14 -58.25
CA ASP A 578 4.91 8.71 -57.15
C ASP A 578 5.70 7.77 -56.24
N GLY A 579 6.54 8.38 -55.40
CA GLY A 579 7.26 7.72 -54.34
C GLY A 579 6.28 7.24 -53.29
N GLN A 580 5.65 6.09 -53.54
CA GLN A 580 4.87 5.36 -52.54
C GLN A 580 5.72 5.26 -51.28
N ALA A 581 5.36 6.05 -50.27
CA ALA A 581 6.01 6.08 -48.97
C ALA A 581 5.64 4.80 -48.22
N SER A 582 6.19 3.68 -48.68
CA SER A 582 6.07 2.35 -48.09
C SER A 582 6.44 2.47 -46.63
N GLY A 583 5.41 2.49 -45.79
CA GLY A 583 5.48 2.90 -44.39
C GLY A 583 6.23 1.86 -43.58
N ARG A 584 7.56 1.87 -43.71
CA ARG A 584 8.50 0.82 -43.29
C ARG A 584 8.03 0.19 -41.99
N PRO A 585 7.48 -1.05 -42.02
CA PRO A 585 6.72 -1.59 -40.92
C PRO A 585 7.62 -1.68 -39.70
N SER A 586 7.43 -0.74 -38.77
CA SER A 586 8.34 -0.49 -37.66
C SER A 586 8.06 -1.45 -36.50
N SER A 587 7.87 -2.72 -36.86
CA SER A 587 7.41 -3.84 -36.03
C SER A 587 8.55 -4.35 -35.14
N THR A 588 8.99 -3.48 -34.24
CA THR A 588 9.85 -3.81 -33.10
C THR A 588 9.14 -4.65 -32.03
N PHE A 589 7.88 -5.01 -32.27
CA PHE A 589 7.00 -5.79 -31.43
C PHE A 589 6.14 -6.74 -32.31
N PRO A 590 5.61 -7.84 -31.76
CA PRO A 590 4.61 -8.67 -32.41
C PRO A 590 3.34 -7.90 -32.78
N VAL A 591 2.63 -8.37 -33.82
CA VAL A 591 1.38 -7.75 -34.32
C VAL A 591 0.34 -7.62 -33.21
N HIS A 592 0.16 -8.68 -32.42
CA HIS A 592 -0.72 -8.71 -31.25
C HIS A 592 0.10 -8.38 -29.99
N ASN A 593 -0.17 -7.22 -29.40
CA ASN A 593 0.47 -6.74 -28.17
C ASN A 593 -0.46 -5.76 -27.42
N LEU A 594 -0.27 -5.56 -26.11
CA LEU A 594 -1.15 -4.71 -25.30
C LEU A 594 -1.13 -3.24 -25.73
N GLY A 595 -0.01 -2.76 -26.24
CA GLY A 595 0.10 -1.44 -26.87
C GLY A 595 -0.76 -1.29 -28.14
N ARG A 596 -1.11 -2.40 -28.82
CA ARG A 596 -2.06 -2.36 -29.94
C ARG A 596 -3.51 -2.25 -29.46
N GLN A 597 -3.88 -3.00 -28.41
CA GLN A 597 -5.22 -2.92 -27.81
C GLN A 597 -5.57 -1.47 -27.39
N VAL A 598 -4.65 -0.75 -26.72
CA VAL A 598 -4.87 0.68 -26.41
C VAL A 598 -4.91 1.57 -27.67
N GLU A 599 -4.19 1.22 -28.74
CA GLU A 599 -4.26 1.98 -30.01
C GLU A 599 -5.63 1.85 -30.69
N ASP A 600 -6.31 0.72 -30.53
CA ASP A 600 -7.64 0.52 -31.08
C ASP A 600 -8.72 1.23 -30.22
N VAL A 601 -8.57 1.25 -28.89
CA VAL A 601 -9.34 2.16 -27.99
C VAL A 601 -9.10 3.65 -28.31
N LEU A 602 -7.88 4.01 -28.72
CA LEU A 602 -7.56 5.37 -29.17
C LEU A 602 -8.28 5.78 -30.46
N LYS A 603 -8.75 4.83 -31.28
CA LYS A 603 -9.51 5.11 -32.53
C LYS A 603 -11.01 5.29 -32.30
N GLY A 604 -11.59 4.58 -31.33
CA GLY A 604 -13.02 4.73 -30.98
C GLY A 604 -13.38 6.17 -30.58
N SER A 605 -14.64 6.56 -30.73
CA SER A 605 -15.15 7.83 -30.22
C SER A 605 -15.13 7.88 -28.68
N LEU A 606 -15.38 9.06 -28.09
CA LEU A 606 -15.71 9.21 -26.67
C LEU A 606 -17.14 9.74 -26.58
N PRO A 607 -17.96 9.33 -25.59
CA PRO A 607 -17.62 8.45 -24.46
C PRO A 607 -17.37 6.99 -24.85
N LEU A 608 -16.72 6.25 -23.95
CA LEU A 608 -16.53 4.80 -24.08
C LEU A 608 -17.70 4.06 -23.41
N ASP A 609 -17.98 2.84 -23.87
CA ASP A 609 -18.90 1.92 -23.21
C ASP A 609 -18.23 1.20 -22.02
N VAL A 610 -19.05 0.53 -21.20
CA VAL A 610 -18.59 -0.21 -20.01
C VAL A 610 -17.53 -1.27 -20.36
N GLN A 611 -17.67 -2.01 -21.47
CA GLN A 611 -16.70 -3.05 -21.82
C GLN A 611 -15.36 -2.44 -22.25
N THR A 612 -15.34 -1.35 -23.01
CA THR A 612 -14.07 -0.69 -23.33
C THR A 612 -13.41 -0.11 -22.06
N VAL A 613 -14.18 0.40 -21.10
CA VAL A 613 -13.63 0.85 -19.80
C VAL A 613 -13.03 -0.32 -19.00
N VAL A 614 -13.65 -1.50 -18.99
CA VAL A 614 -13.09 -2.74 -18.43
C VAL A 614 -11.75 -3.11 -19.07
N HIS A 615 -11.65 -3.05 -20.40
CA HIS A 615 -10.41 -3.32 -21.12
C HIS A 615 -9.31 -2.31 -20.75
N VAL A 616 -9.64 -1.02 -20.65
CA VAL A 616 -8.68 0.01 -20.20
C VAL A 616 -8.26 -0.22 -18.75
N ALA A 617 -9.15 -0.69 -17.86
CA ALA A 617 -8.81 -1.02 -16.48
C ALA A 617 -7.78 -2.18 -16.39
N ARG A 618 -7.95 -3.25 -17.17
CA ARG A 618 -6.93 -4.32 -17.30
C ARG A 618 -5.60 -3.78 -17.84
N LEU A 619 -5.64 -2.93 -18.87
CA LEU A 619 -4.43 -2.37 -19.49
C LEU A 619 -3.68 -1.42 -18.54
N VAL A 620 -4.40 -0.69 -17.68
CA VAL A 620 -3.83 0.10 -16.57
C VAL A 620 -3.25 -0.78 -15.47
N LEU A 621 -3.88 -1.91 -15.13
CA LEU A 621 -3.35 -2.88 -14.16
C LEU A 621 -2.02 -3.49 -14.65
N VAL A 622 -1.89 -3.83 -15.93
CA VAL A 622 -0.58 -4.25 -16.49
C VAL A 622 0.42 -3.09 -16.45
N ALA A 623 0.01 -1.86 -16.76
CA ALA A 623 0.87 -0.68 -16.70
C ALA A 623 1.42 -0.38 -15.30
N TRP A 624 0.66 -0.71 -14.24
CA TRP A 624 1.15 -0.68 -12.86
C TRP A 624 2.33 -1.64 -12.67
N THR A 625 2.24 -2.88 -13.15
CA THR A 625 3.33 -3.88 -13.03
C THR A 625 4.61 -3.53 -13.80
N LEU A 626 4.58 -2.46 -14.60
CA LEU A 626 5.73 -1.87 -15.30
C LEU A 626 6.25 -0.58 -14.63
N SER A 627 5.53 -0.07 -13.62
CA SER A 627 5.75 1.23 -12.96
C SER A 627 5.92 1.13 -11.44
N VAL A 628 5.54 0.02 -10.82
CA VAL A 628 5.74 -0.27 -9.38
C VAL A 628 7.17 -0.77 -9.11
N GLU A 629 7.71 -0.44 -7.93
CA GLU A 629 9.03 -0.91 -7.51
C GLU A 629 8.95 -2.17 -6.63
N GLY A 630 9.92 -3.07 -6.84
CA GLY A 630 9.92 -4.42 -6.28
C GLY A 630 10.58 -4.51 -4.92
N VAL A 631 9.82 -4.95 -3.91
CA VAL A 631 10.34 -5.33 -2.60
C VAL A 631 10.72 -6.82 -2.60
N ALA A 632 11.92 -7.12 -2.11
CA ALA A 632 12.49 -8.46 -2.01
C ALA A 632 12.68 -8.88 -0.55
N TRP A 633 11.80 -9.77 -0.08
CA TRP A 633 11.85 -10.38 1.24
C TRP A 633 12.78 -11.60 1.23
N GLY A 634 14.08 -11.35 1.00
CA GLY A 634 15.09 -12.37 0.75
C GLY A 634 16.00 -12.70 1.95
N GLN A 635 16.96 -13.59 1.71
CA GLN A 635 18.04 -13.94 2.65
C GLN A 635 19.38 -13.81 1.91
N GLY A 636 19.66 -12.59 1.44
CA GLY A 636 20.75 -12.28 0.50
C GLY A 636 22.10 -12.07 1.18
N ARG A 637 22.99 -13.06 1.12
CA ARG A 637 24.31 -13.04 1.81
C ARG A 637 25.37 -12.14 1.15
N LEU A 638 24.99 -11.06 0.47
CA LEU A 638 25.88 -10.22 -0.35
C LEU A 638 25.52 -8.72 -0.29
N GLY A 639 26.34 -7.94 0.43
CA GLY A 639 26.71 -6.54 0.13
C GLY A 639 25.61 -5.47 0.06
N SER A 640 25.73 -4.42 0.88
CA SER A 640 24.84 -3.24 0.92
C SER A 640 23.35 -3.55 1.17
N GLY A 641 22.99 -3.73 2.45
CA GLY A 641 21.60 -3.79 2.87
C GLY A 641 20.92 -2.41 2.82
N TRP A 642 19.61 -2.42 2.59
CA TRP A 642 18.73 -1.25 2.58
C TRP A 642 17.38 -1.71 3.10
N TRP A 643 16.87 -1.09 4.18
CA TRP A 643 15.91 -1.66 5.15
C TRP A 643 16.52 -2.54 6.24
N THR A 644 17.47 -2.01 7.01
CA THR A 644 17.80 -2.51 8.36
C THR A 644 17.67 -1.37 9.36
N GLY A 645 16.58 -1.37 10.14
CA GLY A 645 16.13 -0.23 10.95
C GLY A 645 15.66 -0.60 12.35
N ALA A 646 16.57 -1.13 13.17
CA ALA A 646 16.47 -1.17 14.64
C ALA A 646 15.19 -1.79 15.29
N VAL A 647 14.61 -2.85 14.70
CA VAL A 647 13.88 -3.87 15.49
C VAL A 647 14.32 -5.26 15.03
N ALA A 648 15.22 -5.88 15.79
CA ALA A 648 15.62 -7.29 15.71
C ALA A 648 15.91 -7.89 14.31
N GLY A 649 16.98 -7.44 13.65
CA GLY A 649 17.85 -8.34 12.87
C GLY A 649 17.30 -9.02 11.61
N GLU A 650 16.35 -8.43 10.89
CA GLU A 650 15.81 -8.99 9.63
C GLU A 650 16.17 -8.15 8.40
N ASP A 651 16.94 -8.72 7.46
CA ASP A 651 17.24 -8.08 6.18
C ASP A 651 16.04 -8.07 5.22
N VAL A 652 15.84 -6.95 4.53
CA VAL A 652 14.94 -6.77 3.38
C VAL A 652 15.73 -5.99 2.31
N HIS A 653 15.29 -5.99 1.05
CA HIS A 653 15.87 -5.13 0.02
C HIS A 653 14.78 -4.54 -0.90
N VAL A 654 14.96 -3.30 -1.36
CA VAL A 654 14.25 -2.78 -2.55
C VAL A 654 15.13 -3.00 -3.77
N VAL A 655 14.60 -3.72 -4.75
CA VAL A 655 15.32 -4.08 -5.98
C VAL A 655 14.81 -3.19 -7.12
N SER A 656 15.53 -2.08 -7.36
CA SER A 656 15.40 -1.39 -8.65
C SER A 656 15.80 -2.36 -9.78
N GLY A 657 15.01 -2.41 -10.83
CA GLY A 657 14.81 -3.63 -11.63
C GLY A 657 16.04 -4.16 -12.38
N ARG A 658 16.75 -5.14 -11.80
CA ARG A 658 17.67 -6.05 -12.52
C ARG A 658 17.40 -7.51 -12.17
N MET A 659 16.40 -8.12 -12.82
CA MET A 659 16.32 -9.59 -12.88
C MET A 659 17.27 -10.11 -13.97
N LEU A 660 18.57 -10.05 -13.68
CA LEU A 660 19.60 -10.64 -14.53
C LEU A 660 19.72 -12.12 -14.16
N VAL A 661 19.17 -12.99 -15.01
CA VAL A 661 19.24 -14.45 -14.83
C VAL A 661 20.69 -14.90 -15.04
N MET A 662 21.47 -14.91 -13.96
CA MET A 662 22.79 -15.53 -13.96
C MET A 662 22.65 -17.05 -13.89
N SER A 663 22.46 -17.68 -15.05
CA SER A 663 22.72 -19.10 -15.21
C SER A 663 24.18 -19.37 -14.85
N VAL A 664 24.43 -20.08 -13.74
CA VAL A 664 25.78 -20.45 -13.30
C VAL A 664 26.28 -21.58 -14.18
N LEU A 665 26.75 -21.23 -15.38
CA LEU A 665 27.50 -22.12 -16.24
C LEU A 665 28.93 -22.25 -15.71
N GLY A 666 29.12 -23.18 -14.77
CA GLY A 666 30.43 -23.61 -14.30
C GLY A 666 31.16 -24.38 -15.40
N GLY A 667 31.78 -23.67 -16.33
CA GLY A 667 32.59 -24.21 -17.42
C GLY A 667 33.99 -23.60 -17.41
N LEU A 668 34.92 -24.25 -16.73
CA LEU A 668 36.35 -23.98 -16.82
C LEU A 668 37.07 -25.25 -17.26
N ASP A 669 37.27 -25.38 -18.57
CA ASP A 669 38.26 -26.32 -19.10
C ASP A 669 39.65 -25.92 -18.59
N TRP A 670 40.33 -26.87 -17.96
CA TRP A 670 41.79 -26.85 -17.83
C TRP A 670 42.35 -28.06 -18.54
N SER A 671 43.21 -27.81 -19.53
CA SER A 671 43.75 -28.83 -20.41
C SER A 671 44.96 -29.55 -19.80
N GLY A 672 45.00 -30.88 -19.92
CA GLY A 672 46.26 -31.61 -20.04
C GLY A 672 46.42 -32.85 -19.14
N TYR A 673 46.67 -33.98 -19.80
CA TYR A 673 47.30 -35.21 -19.28
C TYR A 673 46.53 -36.03 -18.23
N GLY A 674 46.58 -37.37 -18.37
CA GLY A 674 45.99 -38.33 -17.41
C GLY A 674 45.26 -39.50 -18.08
N VAL A 675 46.00 -40.41 -18.70
CA VAL A 675 45.43 -41.67 -19.24
C VAL A 675 45.42 -42.73 -18.14
N TRP A 676 44.32 -43.50 -17.98
CA TRP A 676 44.27 -44.99 -17.97
C TRP A 676 42.95 -45.57 -17.39
N PHE A 677 42.29 -46.40 -18.21
CA PHE A 677 41.54 -47.64 -17.88
C PHE A 677 40.17 -47.69 -17.13
N ALA A 678 39.19 -48.25 -17.87
CA ALA A 678 38.34 -49.41 -17.52
C ALA A 678 37.13 -49.27 -16.56
N ARG A 679 36.08 -50.14 -16.60
CA ARG A 679 35.48 -50.98 -17.70
C ARG A 679 34.14 -51.63 -17.25
N GLY A 680 33.02 -51.31 -17.93
CA GLY A 680 31.75 -52.09 -17.88
C GLY A 680 30.91 -51.97 -16.59
N LEU A 681 29.78 -52.67 -16.41
CA LEU A 681 28.93 -53.42 -17.36
C LEU A 681 27.58 -53.82 -16.70
N HIS A 682 26.47 -53.87 -17.48
CA HIS A 682 25.16 -54.51 -17.15
C HIS A 682 24.32 -53.94 -15.96
N SER A 683 23.07 -54.39 -15.68
CA SER A 683 21.88 -54.65 -16.54
C SER A 683 20.62 -55.06 -15.72
N ARG A 684 19.40 -54.74 -16.20
CA ARG A 684 18.05 -55.35 -15.94
C ARG A 684 17.32 -55.30 -14.56
N ARG A 685 16.11 -54.68 -14.62
CA ARG A 685 14.74 -55.12 -14.20
C ARG A 685 14.37 -55.58 -12.75
N ARG A 686 13.29 -54.94 -12.23
CA ARG A 686 12.05 -55.45 -11.53
C ARG A 686 12.21 -56.43 -10.33
N GLU A 687 11.46 -56.36 -9.23
CA GLU A 687 9.99 -56.65 -9.10
C GLU A 687 9.34 -56.06 -7.82
N ILE A 688 8.12 -56.51 -7.46
CA ILE A 688 7.24 -56.02 -6.37
C ILE A 688 6.76 -57.21 -5.53
N PRO A 689 6.56 -57.07 -4.20
CA PRO A 689 5.40 -57.72 -3.57
C PRO A 689 4.63 -56.84 -2.57
N LEU A 690 3.35 -57.20 -2.36
CA LEU A 690 2.46 -56.74 -1.29
C LEU A 690 2.44 -57.75 -0.13
N HIS A 691 2.01 -57.32 1.07
CA HIS A 691 1.51 -58.25 2.10
C HIS A 691 0.38 -57.62 2.94
N PHE A 692 -0.43 -58.48 3.55
CA PHE A 692 -1.64 -58.18 4.33
C PHE A 692 -1.63 -59.01 5.63
N THR A 693 -2.43 -58.63 6.65
CA THR A 693 -2.94 -59.39 7.85
C THR A 693 -2.82 -58.55 9.16
N ASN A 694 -3.58 -58.80 10.24
CA ASN A 694 -5.01 -59.16 10.41
C ASN A 694 -5.42 -58.99 11.92
N SER A 695 -6.72 -59.12 12.25
CA SER A 695 -7.31 -59.32 13.60
C SER A 695 -7.27 -58.16 14.62
N MET A 696 -7.97 -58.18 15.78
CA MET A 696 -9.38 -58.51 16.15
C MET A 696 -9.60 -58.21 17.66
N ILE A 697 -10.85 -58.05 18.14
CA ILE A 697 -11.42 -58.37 19.50
C ILE A 697 -12.45 -57.33 20.04
N CYS A 698 -13.40 -57.84 20.82
CA CYS A 698 -14.70 -57.28 21.25
C CYS A 698 -14.72 -56.06 22.19
N GLY A 699 -15.86 -55.35 22.17
CA GLY A 699 -16.40 -54.51 23.25
C GLY A 699 -17.88 -54.18 22.96
N THR A 700 -18.80 -54.23 23.96
CA THR A 700 -20.26 -54.15 23.71
C THR A 700 -21.04 -53.27 24.70
N ARG A 701 -22.02 -52.53 24.14
CA ARG A 701 -23.11 -51.79 24.84
C ARG A 701 -22.59 -50.60 25.70
N LEU A 702 -23.41 -49.62 26.10
CA LEU A 702 -24.88 -49.55 26.21
C LEU A 702 -25.46 -48.20 25.73
N VAL A 703 -26.78 -48.10 25.61
CA VAL A 703 -27.52 -46.96 25.02
C VAL A 703 -28.10 -46.04 26.09
N GLN A 704 -28.11 -44.73 25.85
CA GLN A 704 -29.20 -43.89 26.33
C GLN A 704 -29.52 -42.77 25.33
N VAL A 705 -30.81 -42.47 25.17
CA VAL A 705 -31.38 -41.56 24.18
C VAL A 705 -32.12 -40.44 24.91
N TYR A 706 -32.08 -39.22 24.38
CA TYR A 706 -33.19 -38.28 24.49
C TYR A 706 -33.38 -37.55 23.16
N THR A 707 -34.63 -37.44 22.73
CA THR A 707 -35.06 -36.66 21.56
C THR A 707 -35.67 -35.32 22.02
N ASP A 708 -35.62 -34.30 21.16
CA ASP A 708 -36.78 -33.74 20.45
C ASP A 708 -36.29 -32.57 19.55
N ILE A 709 -36.77 -32.29 18.32
CA ILE A 709 -38.09 -32.38 17.64
C ILE A 709 -38.99 -31.16 17.91
N ILE A 710 -39.63 -30.46 16.95
CA ILE A 710 -39.52 -30.24 15.48
C ILE A 710 -40.22 -28.87 15.19
N HIS A 711 -39.95 -28.21 14.04
CA HIS A 711 -40.90 -27.45 13.14
C HIS A 711 -40.13 -26.33 12.38
N PHE A 712 -40.07 -26.19 11.03
CA PHE A 712 -41.01 -26.39 9.87
C PHE A 712 -42.25 -25.48 9.92
N THR A 713 -42.79 -24.86 8.85
CA THR A 713 -42.85 -25.09 7.36
C THR A 713 -42.83 -23.75 6.58
N SER A 714 -42.74 -23.57 5.25
CA SER A 714 -42.33 -24.27 4.00
C SER A 714 -42.34 -23.19 2.87
N TYR A 715 -41.69 -23.29 1.69
CA TYR A 715 -42.19 -23.83 0.40
C TYR A 715 -40.99 -23.83 -0.60
N TYR A 716 -40.61 -24.91 -1.30
CA TYR A 716 -41.23 -25.57 -2.48
C TYR A 716 -41.06 -24.80 -3.82
N GLU A 717 -40.64 -25.40 -4.95
CA GLU A 717 -40.39 -26.83 -5.28
C GLU A 717 -39.45 -27.05 -6.50
N ARG A 718 -38.91 -28.29 -6.63
CA ARG A 718 -38.29 -28.97 -7.82
C ARG A 718 -36.81 -28.65 -8.10
N ILE A 719 -35.95 -29.51 -8.69
CA ILE A 719 -35.86 -30.97 -9.05
C ILE A 719 -34.36 -31.18 -9.44
N LYS A 720 -33.61 -32.30 -9.25
CA LYS A 720 -33.80 -33.66 -8.68
C LYS A 720 -32.42 -34.21 -8.18
N MET A 721 -32.46 -35.32 -7.41
CA MET A 721 -31.44 -36.41 -7.26
C MET A 721 -29.92 -36.12 -7.32
N GLY A 722 -29.20 -36.55 -6.27
CA GLY A 722 -27.73 -36.68 -6.23
C GLY A 722 -27.25 -37.05 -4.82
N ASP A 723 -26.84 -38.31 -4.61
CA ASP A 723 -26.73 -38.96 -3.30
C ASP A 723 -25.61 -38.51 -2.35
N LEU A 724 -25.83 -38.82 -1.05
CA LEU A 724 -24.89 -38.91 0.09
C LEU A 724 -23.92 -37.75 0.38
N TRP A 725 -24.08 -37.17 1.58
CA TRP A 725 -22.97 -36.55 2.34
C TRP A 725 -22.61 -37.44 3.52
N SER A 726 -21.31 -37.64 3.75
CA SER A 726 -20.76 -38.11 5.03
C SER A 726 -19.96 -36.98 5.66
N THR A 727 -20.28 -36.60 6.89
CA THR A 727 -19.58 -35.55 7.64
C THR A 727 -18.66 -36.17 8.68
N GLU A 728 -17.36 -36.17 8.41
CA GLU A 728 -16.34 -36.67 9.34
C GLU A 728 -15.65 -35.50 10.07
N ALA A 729 -15.80 -35.45 11.39
CA ALA A 729 -15.28 -34.37 12.25
C ALA A 729 -14.14 -34.88 13.14
N THR A 730 -12.91 -34.75 12.67
CA THR A 730 -11.71 -35.23 13.36
C THR A 730 -11.30 -34.33 14.53
N ARG A 731 -11.54 -34.80 15.76
CA ARG A 731 -10.90 -34.25 16.97
C ARG A 731 -9.49 -34.83 17.11
N GLY A 732 -8.47 -34.08 16.71
CA GLY A 732 -7.08 -34.42 16.98
C GLY A 732 -6.72 -34.28 18.46
N VAL A 733 -6.08 -35.30 19.04
CA VAL A 733 -5.45 -35.23 20.36
C VAL A 733 -3.98 -34.86 20.17
N SER A 734 -3.55 -33.72 20.70
CA SER A 734 -2.16 -33.25 20.59
C SER A 734 -1.28 -33.89 21.66
N PHE A 735 -0.24 -34.62 21.24
CA PHE A 735 0.86 -35.00 22.13
C PHE A 735 1.82 -33.82 22.29
N LEU A 736 2.09 -33.43 23.54
CA LEU A 736 3.04 -32.37 23.87
C LEU A 736 4.46 -32.94 23.93
N VAL A 737 5.26 -32.71 22.89
CA VAL A 737 6.70 -33.00 22.90
C VAL A 737 7.44 -31.69 23.19
N ILE A 738 8.17 -31.65 24.31
CA ILE A 738 8.99 -30.51 24.71
C ILE A 738 10.47 -30.88 24.49
N PRO A 739 11.14 -30.34 23.46
CA PRO A 739 12.58 -30.24 23.43
C PRO A 739 13.00 -28.96 24.19
N SER A 740 13.56 -29.12 25.38
CA SER A 740 14.36 -28.08 26.04
C SER A 740 15.82 -28.43 25.83
N ASP A 741 16.66 -27.47 25.44
CA ASP A 741 18.08 -27.50 25.75
C ASP A 741 18.69 -26.08 25.63
N ASP A 742 19.42 -25.67 26.65
CA ASP A 742 20.17 -24.42 26.71
C ASP A 742 21.55 -24.59 26.06
N MET A 743 21.99 -23.62 25.24
CA MET A 743 23.40 -23.54 24.84
C MET A 743 23.91 -22.09 24.75
N MET A 744 24.42 -21.56 25.86
CA MET A 744 25.11 -20.27 25.86
C MET A 744 26.49 -20.34 25.18
N ILE A 745 26.65 -19.64 24.06
CA ILE A 745 27.97 -19.44 23.43
C ILE A 745 28.51 -18.03 23.76
N ARG A 746 29.47 -17.98 24.70
CA ARG A 746 30.02 -16.73 25.26
C ARG A 746 31.26 -16.26 24.49
N VAL A 747 31.06 -15.56 23.37
CA VAL A 747 32.17 -15.06 22.53
C VAL A 747 32.84 -13.83 23.15
N ARG A 748 34.04 -13.99 23.72
CA ARG A 748 34.96 -12.88 24.00
C ARG A 748 35.55 -12.35 22.69
N ARG A 749 35.54 -11.03 22.49
CA ARG A 749 36.44 -10.37 21.51
C ARG A 749 37.80 -10.09 22.16
N PRO A 750 38.93 -10.31 21.47
CA PRO A 750 40.22 -9.78 21.90
C PRO A 750 40.30 -8.26 21.65
N SER A 751 41.18 -7.59 22.38
CA SER A 751 41.43 -6.15 22.28
C SER A 751 42.58 -5.81 21.33
N THR A 752 42.71 -4.51 21.03
CA THR A 752 43.96 -3.83 20.59
C THR A 752 44.70 -4.34 19.35
N VAL A 753 44.61 -3.55 18.27
CA VAL A 753 45.73 -3.32 17.33
C VAL A 753 45.93 -1.80 17.25
N ALA A 754 47.16 -1.33 17.37
CA ALA A 754 47.49 0.10 17.32
C ALA A 754 47.65 0.59 15.87
N GLN A 755 47.30 1.84 15.60
CA GLN A 755 47.62 2.53 14.35
C GLN A 755 48.71 3.58 14.56
N ALA A 756 49.73 3.54 13.71
CA ALA A 756 50.71 4.61 13.55
C ALA A 756 50.23 5.64 12.50
N PRO A 757 50.63 6.92 12.58
CA PRO A 757 50.16 7.95 11.66
C PRO A 757 50.79 7.82 10.26
N GLY A 758 49.96 7.87 9.21
CA GLY A 758 50.37 7.93 7.82
C GLY A 758 50.18 9.34 7.21
N GLU A 759 51.16 9.81 6.45
CA GLU A 759 51.14 11.16 5.86
C GLU A 759 50.04 11.37 4.81
N VAL A 760 49.41 12.55 4.81
CA VAL A 760 48.46 12.97 3.76
C VAL A 760 49.21 13.70 2.64
N LYS A 761 49.39 13.05 1.48
CA LYS A 761 49.86 13.72 0.25
C LYS A 761 48.68 14.12 -0.63
N GLN A 762 48.51 15.43 -0.82
CA GLN A 762 47.48 15.99 -1.72
C GLN A 762 47.81 15.74 -3.19
N CYS A 763 46.91 15.10 -3.93
CA CYS A 763 46.90 15.15 -5.39
C CYS A 763 45.84 16.14 -5.88
N ARG A 764 46.28 17.29 -6.43
CA ARG A 764 45.41 18.20 -7.17
C ARG A 764 45.14 17.66 -8.57
N THR A 765 43.88 17.39 -8.92
CA THR A 765 43.46 17.20 -10.32
C THR A 765 42.92 18.51 -10.89
N TYR A 766 43.48 18.96 -12.00
CA TYR A 766 43.02 20.16 -12.72
C TYR A 766 41.72 19.88 -13.48
N LYS A 767 40.82 20.86 -13.51
CA LYS A 767 39.78 20.96 -14.55
C LYS A 767 40.44 21.30 -15.88
N ASN A 768 39.89 20.81 -16.99
CA ASN A 768 39.87 21.59 -18.22
C ASN A 768 38.70 21.22 -19.13
N ARG A 769 38.13 22.28 -19.73
CA ARG A 769 37.07 22.38 -20.76
C ARG A 769 36.25 21.13 -21.09
#